data_AF-A0AAJ5MDI6-F1
#
_entry.id   AF-A0AAJ5MDI6-F1
#
_cell.length_a   1.000
_cell.length_b   1.000
_cell.length_c   1.000
_cell.angle_alpha   90.00
_cell.angle_beta   90.00
_cell.angle_gamma   90.00
#
_symmetry.space_group_name_H-M   'P 1'
#
loop_
_entity.id
_entity.type
_entity.pdbx_description
1 polymer ?
#
loop_
_entity_poly.entity_id
_entity_poly.type
_entity_poly.pdbx_seq_one_letter_code
_entity_poly.pdbx_strand_id
1 'polypeptide(L)'
;MDPIRSRTPSPAREPLPGPQPDRVQPTADRGVSAPAGSPLDGLPARRTVSRTRLPSPPAPLPAFSAGSSTDRLRPFDPSLPDTSLFDSMPAVGTPHTEAAPADTSPAAQVDLLTLATVAQHHEALVGHGFTHAHIVALSQHPAALGTVAVTYQDIITALPEATHEDIVGVGKQLSGARALEALLTKAGELRGPPLQLDTGQLLKIARRGGVTAVEAVHAWRNALTGAPLNLTPDQVVAIASNSGGKQALETVQRLLPVLCQDHGLTPDQVVAIASNGGGKQALETVQRLLPVLCQDHGLTPDQVVAIASNGGGKQALETVQRLLPVLCQAHGLTPDQVVAIASNGGGKQALETVQRLLPVLCQAHGLTPDQVVAIASNGGGKQALETVQRLLPVLCQAHGLTPDQVVAIASHDGGKQALETVQRLLPVLCQAHGLTPDQVVAIASHDGGKQALETVQRLLPVLCQDHGLTPDQVVAIASNGGGKQALETVQRLLPVLCQAHGLTPDQVVAIASNGGGKQALETVQRLLPVLCQAHGLTPDQVVAIASHDGGKQALETVQRLLPVLCQDHGLTPDQVVAIASNGGGKQALETVQRLLPVLCQAHGLTPDQVVAIASNGGGKQALETVQRLLPVLCQAHGLTPAQVVAIASHDGGKQALETVQRLLQVLCQDHGLTPDQVVAIASHDGGKQALETVQRLLQVLCQDHGLTPDQVVAIASHDGGKQALETVQRLLPVLCQAHGLTPDQVVAIASHGGKQALESIVAQLSRRDPALAALTNDQLVALACLGGRPAPHSRKRKSHD
;
A
#
# COMPACT_ATOMS: atom_id res chain seq x y z
N MET A 1 59.27 6.28 30.76
CA MET A 1 60.39 5.42 30.33
C MET A 1 59.90 4.69 29.09
N ASP A 2 60.17 5.27 27.92
CA ASP A 2 59.88 4.75 26.56
C ASP A 2 60.75 3.51 26.20
N PRO A 3 60.64 2.92 25.00
CA PRO A 3 59.47 2.36 24.31
C PRO A 3 59.78 0.95 23.70
N ILE A 4 58.77 0.20 23.22
CA ILE A 4 58.99 -1.03 22.43
C ILE A 4 58.31 -0.94 21.06
N ARG A 5 59.11 -1.30 20.04
CA ARG A 5 58.89 -1.19 18.60
C ARG A 5 57.83 -2.15 18.03
N SER A 6 57.18 -1.63 17.01
CA SER A 6 56.44 -2.20 15.89
C SER A 6 56.81 -3.63 15.41
N ARG A 7 55.79 -4.46 15.17
CA ARG A 7 55.81 -5.67 14.32
C ARG A 7 54.72 -5.58 13.24
N THR A 8 55.15 -5.70 11.99
CA THR A 8 54.34 -5.89 10.77
C THR A 8 53.88 -7.35 10.62
N PRO A 9 52.71 -7.63 10.01
CA PRO A 9 52.26 -8.98 9.68
C PRO A 9 52.57 -9.40 8.22
N SER A 10 52.81 -10.71 8.04
CA SER A 10 53.18 -11.41 6.80
C SER A 10 52.02 -11.59 5.80
N PRO A 11 52.29 -11.71 4.48
CA PRO A 11 51.27 -11.92 3.45
C PRO A 11 50.91 -13.41 3.21
N ALA A 12 49.66 -13.64 2.78
CA ALA A 12 49.06 -14.94 2.52
C ALA A 12 49.32 -15.49 1.11
N ARG A 13 49.25 -16.82 1.00
CA ARG A 13 49.59 -17.71 -0.12
C ARG A 13 48.74 -17.55 -1.39
N GLU A 14 49.41 -17.73 -2.53
CA GLU A 14 48.85 -17.96 -3.89
C GLU A 14 48.37 -19.41 -4.11
N PRO A 15 47.42 -19.64 -5.05
CA PRO A 15 47.04 -20.96 -5.59
C PRO A 15 47.59 -21.24 -7.02
N LEU A 16 47.74 -22.51 -7.38
CA LEU A 16 48.12 -23.06 -8.71
C LEU A 16 47.14 -24.20 -9.12
N PRO A 17 47.11 -24.71 -10.37
CA PRO A 17 46.41 -24.14 -11.53
C PRO A 17 45.46 -25.14 -12.25
N GLY A 18 44.63 -24.66 -13.18
CA GLY A 18 43.82 -25.48 -14.11
C GLY A 18 44.25 -25.28 -15.59
N PRO A 19 43.92 -26.20 -16.52
CA PRO A 19 44.55 -26.28 -17.84
C PRO A 19 43.86 -25.47 -18.96
N GLN A 20 44.66 -24.96 -19.91
CA GLN A 20 44.27 -24.41 -21.22
C GLN A 20 44.13 -25.52 -22.30
N PRO A 21 43.45 -25.29 -23.45
CA PRO A 21 44.02 -24.63 -24.67
C PRO A 21 42.99 -23.66 -25.33
N ASP A 22 43.21 -22.84 -26.35
CA ASP A 22 44.28 -22.61 -27.32
C ASP A 22 44.16 -21.18 -27.88
N ARG A 23 45.26 -20.64 -28.41
CA ARG A 23 45.41 -19.24 -28.85
C ARG A 23 45.70 -19.20 -30.36
N VAL A 24 44.93 -18.45 -31.15
CA VAL A 24 45.40 -17.81 -32.40
C VAL A 24 44.82 -16.39 -32.49
N GLN A 25 45.69 -15.48 -32.91
CA GLN A 25 45.67 -14.02 -32.73
C GLN A 25 45.20 -13.26 -34.01
N PRO A 26 45.21 -11.90 -34.05
CA PRO A 26 44.12 -11.08 -34.60
C PRO A 26 44.50 -10.30 -35.88
N THR A 27 43.53 -9.61 -36.48
CA THR A 27 43.76 -8.51 -37.41
C THR A 27 42.82 -7.33 -37.12
N ALA A 28 43.38 -6.13 -37.23
CA ALA A 28 42.80 -4.84 -36.88
C ALA A 28 42.29 -4.05 -38.10
N ASP A 29 41.46 -3.04 -37.79
CA ASP A 29 41.21 -1.78 -38.51
C ASP A 29 40.54 -1.77 -39.89
N ARG A 30 39.31 -1.21 -39.96
CA ARG A 30 39.00 0.14 -40.51
C ARG A 30 37.48 0.39 -40.70
N GLY A 31 36.98 1.44 -40.04
CA GLY A 31 36.38 2.60 -40.72
C GLY A 31 34.94 2.59 -41.26
N VAL A 32 34.12 3.44 -40.60
CA VAL A 32 33.22 4.48 -41.18
C VAL A 32 31.81 4.09 -41.70
N SER A 33 30.81 4.59 -40.96
CA SER A 33 29.56 5.29 -41.30
C SER A 33 28.58 4.82 -42.41
N ALA A 34 27.28 4.87 -42.04
CA ALA A 34 26.00 4.78 -42.77
C ALA A 34 25.89 5.71 -44.03
N PRO A 35 24.80 5.77 -44.86
CA PRO A 35 23.37 5.47 -44.58
C PRO A 35 22.45 4.93 -45.74
N ALA A 36 21.18 4.69 -45.37
CA ALA A 36 19.90 4.80 -46.12
C ALA A 36 19.73 4.31 -47.58
N GLY A 37 18.63 3.56 -47.82
CA GLY A 37 17.98 3.45 -49.14
C GLY A 37 17.04 2.24 -49.32
N SER A 38 15.73 2.44 -49.21
CA SER A 38 14.71 1.74 -50.03
C SER A 38 14.54 2.54 -51.34
N PRO A 39 13.93 2.07 -52.47
CA PRO A 39 12.77 1.15 -52.54
C PRO A 39 12.68 0.25 -53.82
N LEU A 40 11.52 -0.42 -53.94
CA LEU A 40 10.76 -0.78 -55.17
C LEU A 40 10.60 -2.27 -55.56
N ASP A 41 9.31 -2.60 -55.65
CA ASP A 41 8.60 -3.33 -56.71
C ASP A 41 8.85 -4.82 -56.99
N GLY A 42 7.73 -5.56 -57.01
CA GLY A 42 7.67 -6.88 -57.63
C GLY A 42 6.51 -7.80 -57.25
N LEU A 43 5.26 -7.32 -57.27
CA LEU A 43 4.08 -8.20 -57.35
C LEU A 43 3.71 -8.45 -58.82
N PRO A 44 3.12 -9.61 -59.18
CA PRO A 44 2.18 -9.70 -60.29
C PRO A 44 0.72 -9.71 -59.83
N ALA A 45 -0.10 -9.17 -60.74
CA ALA A 45 -1.47 -8.69 -60.62
C ALA A 45 -2.55 -9.79 -60.69
N ARG A 46 -3.62 -9.61 -59.88
CA ARG A 46 -5.03 -9.30 -60.24
C ARG A 46 -5.92 -10.47 -60.73
N ARG A 47 -7.07 -10.59 -60.05
CA ARG A 47 -8.40 -10.52 -60.66
C ARG A 47 -9.41 -9.89 -59.69
N THR A 48 -10.04 -8.81 -60.15
CA THR A 48 -11.19 -8.10 -59.58
C THR A 48 -12.43 -8.36 -60.44
N VAL A 49 -13.63 -8.42 -59.85
CA VAL A 49 -14.93 -7.78 -60.21
C VAL A 49 -15.99 -8.36 -59.24
N SER A 50 -16.41 -7.67 -58.18
CA SER A 50 -17.50 -6.65 -58.02
C SER A 50 -18.92 -7.18 -57.77
N ARG A 51 -19.41 -6.91 -56.55
CA ARG A 51 -20.78 -6.57 -56.07
C ARG A 51 -22.02 -7.28 -56.63
N THR A 52 -22.76 -7.94 -55.72
CA THR A 52 -24.23 -7.90 -55.67
C THR A 52 -24.80 -8.04 -54.24
N ARG A 53 -25.79 -7.19 -53.95
CA ARG A 53 -26.81 -7.09 -52.87
C ARG A 53 -26.88 -8.07 -51.66
N LEU A 54 -27.21 -7.46 -50.51
CA LEU A 54 -27.79 -8.00 -49.27
C LEU A 54 -29.00 -8.96 -49.45
N PRO A 55 -29.25 -9.79 -48.43
CA PRO A 55 -30.59 -9.82 -47.81
C PRO A 55 -30.58 -9.67 -46.28
N SER A 56 -31.73 -9.22 -45.76
CA SER A 56 -32.11 -8.95 -44.36
C SER A 56 -32.37 -10.24 -43.53
N PRO A 57 -32.56 -10.15 -42.19
CA PRO A 57 -32.28 -11.24 -41.23
C PRO A 57 -33.53 -12.09 -40.88
N PRO A 58 -33.34 -13.27 -40.25
CA PRO A 58 -34.40 -13.91 -39.47
C PRO A 58 -34.21 -13.69 -37.96
N ALA A 59 -35.32 -13.50 -37.26
CA ALA A 59 -35.48 -13.57 -35.79
C ALA A 59 -36.56 -14.65 -35.47
N PRO A 60 -36.83 -15.03 -34.21
CA PRO A 60 -35.90 -15.61 -33.23
C PRO A 60 -36.47 -16.85 -32.46
N LEU A 61 -35.60 -17.52 -31.67
CA LEU A 61 -35.84 -18.42 -30.51
C LEU A 61 -36.31 -19.89 -30.75
N PRO A 62 -36.05 -20.87 -29.83
CA PRO A 62 -35.88 -20.73 -28.37
C PRO A 62 -34.71 -21.47 -27.67
N ALA A 63 -34.76 -21.33 -26.33
CA ALA A 63 -33.81 -21.52 -25.24
C ALA A 63 -33.19 -22.92 -24.98
N PHE A 64 -32.39 -22.97 -23.88
CA PHE A 64 -31.62 -24.06 -23.22
C PHE A 64 -30.13 -24.12 -23.61
N SER A 65 -29.14 -24.21 -22.71
CA SER A 65 -29.11 -24.24 -21.24
C SER A 65 -27.66 -23.91 -20.81
N ALA A 66 -27.48 -23.01 -19.85
CA ALA A 66 -26.18 -22.67 -19.27
C ALA A 66 -25.95 -23.49 -17.99
N GLY A 67 -24.92 -24.34 -17.98
CA GLY A 67 -24.42 -24.97 -16.76
C GLY A 67 -23.41 -24.06 -16.07
N SER A 68 -23.86 -23.30 -15.06
CA SER A 68 -22.99 -22.56 -14.14
C SER A 68 -23.17 -23.13 -12.74
N SER A 69 -22.09 -23.69 -12.20
CA SER A 69 -22.05 -24.35 -10.89
C SER A 69 -21.59 -23.36 -9.83
N THR A 70 -22.49 -22.53 -9.32
CA THR A 70 -22.33 -21.85 -8.01
C THR A 70 -23.71 -21.44 -7.51
N ASP A 71 -24.35 -22.23 -6.64
CA ASP A 71 -25.03 -21.68 -5.46
C ASP A 71 -25.46 -22.77 -4.46
N ARG A 72 -25.06 -22.60 -3.21
CA ARG A 72 -25.70 -23.17 -2.02
C ARG A 72 -25.45 -22.21 -0.85
N LEU A 73 -26.12 -21.06 -0.89
CA LEU A 73 -26.48 -20.31 0.30
C LEU A 73 -27.95 -19.89 0.17
N ARG A 74 -28.78 -20.28 1.14
CA ARG A 74 -30.19 -19.85 1.21
C ARG A 74 -30.26 -18.37 1.66
N PRO A 75 -31.25 -17.61 1.17
CA PRO A 75 -31.43 -16.21 1.54
C PRO A 75 -32.03 -16.07 2.95
N PHE A 76 -31.49 -15.11 3.71
CA PHE A 76 -32.00 -14.61 4.98
C PHE A 76 -32.84 -13.36 4.67
N ASP A 77 -34.09 -13.31 5.15
CA ASP A 77 -35.01 -12.19 4.97
C ASP A 77 -35.24 -11.50 6.34
N PRO A 78 -34.92 -10.21 6.53
CA PRO A 78 -35.07 -9.53 7.81
C PRO A 78 -36.35 -8.68 7.83
N SER A 79 -37.33 -9.09 8.63
CA SER A 79 -38.48 -8.24 8.99
C SER A 79 -39.01 -8.58 10.39
N LEU A 80 -38.52 -7.81 11.36
CA LEU A 80 -39.12 -7.44 12.66
C LEU A 80 -39.27 -8.51 13.78
N PRO A 81 -39.28 -8.06 15.06
CA PRO A 81 -38.75 -8.79 16.21
C PRO A 81 -39.85 -9.43 17.06
N ASP A 82 -39.49 -10.35 17.97
CA ASP A 82 -40.00 -10.25 19.34
C ASP A 82 -39.23 -11.15 20.32
N THR A 83 -39.06 -10.57 21.50
CA THR A 83 -38.35 -11.03 22.69
C THR A 83 -39.14 -12.08 23.49
N SER A 84 -38.40 -12.77 24.37
CA SER A 84 -38.84 -13.52 25.57
C SER A 84 -39.14 -15.01 25.41
N LEU A 85 -38.23 -15.84 25.95
CA LEU A 85 -38.54 -17.19 26.41
C LEU A 85 -37.48 -17.67 27.43
N PHE A 86 -37.66 -17.20 28.66
CA PHE A 86 -37.21 -17.88 29.88
C PHE A 86 -38.36 -17.73 30.88
N ASP A 87 -39.20 -18.75 31.01
CA ASP A 87 -39.61 -19.26 32.32
C ASP A 87 -40.41 -20.58 32.21
N SER A 88 -40.36 -21.36 33.29
CA SER A 88 -41.29 -22.41 33.71
C SER A 88 -41.13 -23.85 33.19
N MET A 89 -40.61 -24.72 34.08
CA MET A 89 -41.01 -26.13 34.19
C MET A 89 -42.43 -26.27 34.78
N PRO A 90 -43.11 -27.43 34.63
CA PRO A 90 -43.14 -28.38 35.76
C PRO A 90 -43.11 -29.88 35.37
N ALA A 91 -43.18 -30.70 36.42
CA ALA A 91 -42.73 -32.08 36.57
C ALA A 91 -43.76 -33.20 36.22
N VAL A 92 -43.20 -34.40 35.96
CA VAL A 92 -43.68 -35.79 36.20
C VAL A 92 -44.95 -36.30 35.49
N GLY A 93 -44.76 -37.37 34.70
CA GLY A 93 -45.81 -38.33 34.34
C GLY A 93 -45.45 -39.23 33.15
N THR A 94 -45.00 -40.46 33.39
CA THR A 94 -45.04 -41.61 32.46
C THR A 94 -46.14 -42.58 32.96
N PRO A 95 -46.76 -43.47 32.13
CA PRO A 95 -46.05 -44.33 31.17
C PRO A 95 -46.73 -44.75 29.84
N HIS A 96 -45.85 -45.24 28.95
CA HIS A 96 -45.98 -46.22 27.85
C HIS A 96 -47.08 -46.09 26.77
N THR A 97 -46.67 -46.06 25.48
CA THR A 97 -46.86 -47.17 24.49
C THR A 97 -46.03 -46.89 23.22
N GLU A 98 -45.52 -47.96 22.64
CA GLU A 98 -44.59 -48.18 21.52
C GLU A 98 -45.18 -47.85 20.12
N ALA A 99 -44.46 -47.12 19.24
CA ALA A 99 -44.60 -47.18 17.77
C ALA A 99 -43.49 -46.40 17.00
N ALA A 100 -42.66 -47.16 16.26
CA ALA A 100 -41.93 -46.88 15.00
C ALA A 100 -40.99 -45.64 14.85
N PRO A 101 -39.82 -45.80 14.19
CA PRO A 101 -38.83 -44.73 14.04
C PRO A 101 -39.28 -43.76 12.94
N ALA A 102 -39.51 -42.50 13.29
CA ALA A 102 -39.72 -41.44 12.33
C ALA A 102 -38.37 -40.99 11.74
N ASP A 103 -38.27 -41.01 10.41
CA ASP A 103 -37.16 -40.52 9.61
C ASP A 103 -36.72 -39.10 10.05
N THR A 104 -35.71 -39.03 10.91
CA THR A 104 -35.01 -37.78 11.20
C THR A 104 -34.24 -37.36 9.96
N SER A 105 -34.55 -36.18 9.43
CA SER A 105 -33.82 -35.60 8.30
C SER A 105 -32.29 -35.56 8.56
N PRO A 106 -31.44 -35.67 7.52
CA PRO A 106 -29.99 -35.68 7.68
C PRO A 106 -29.44 -34.46 8.43
N ALA A 107 -30.10 -33.31 8.31
CA ALA A 107 -29.71 -32.08 9.02
C ALA A 107 -29.97 -32.18 10.53
N ALA A 108 -31.12 -32.74 10.94
CA ALA A 108 -31.46 -32.92 12.34
C ALA A 108 -30.56 -33.99 13.02
N GLN A 109 -30.13 -35.02 12.27
CA GLN A 109 -29.15 -35.99 12.76
C GLN A 109 -27.76 -35.37 12.96
N VAL A 110 -27.34 -34.47 12.07
CA VAL A 110 -26.06 -33.75 12.18
C VAL A 110 -26.06 -32.82 13.40
N ASP A 111 -27.17 -32.12 13.68
CA ASP A 111 -27.29 -31.27 14.87
C ASP A 111 -27.38 -32.07 16.17
N LEU A 112 -27.98 -33.26 16.17
CA LEU A 112 -27.98 -34.12 17.37
C LEU A 112 -26.59 -34.71 17.66
N LEU A 113 -25.86 -35.12 16.61
CA LEU A 113 -24.50 -35.66 16.73
C LEU A 113 -23.50 -34.60 17.18
N THR A 114 -23.60 -33.37 16.67
CA THR A 114 -22.75 -32.25 17.12
C THR A 114 -23.02 -31.93 18.60
N LEU A 115 -24.28 -31.88 19.03
CA LEU A 115 -24.64 -31.68 20.44
C LEU A 115 -24.12 -32.80 21.35
N ALA A 116 -24.25 -34.07 20.92
CA ALA A 116 -23.71 -35.20 21.67
C ALA A 116 -22.17 -35.13 21.80
N THR A 117 -21.48 -34.77 20.72
CA THR A 117 -20.01 -34.64 20.71
C THR A 117 -19.55 -33.46 21.58
N VAL A 118 -20.28 -32.34 21.54
CA VAL A 118 -20.02 -31.19 22.42
C VAL A 118 -20.22 -31.62 23.87
N ALA A 119 -21.34 -32.25 24.22
CA ALA A 119 -21.62 -32.70 25.58
C ALA A 119 -20.55 -33.67 26.10
N GLN A 120 -20.06 -34.58 25.25
CA GLN A 120 -19.02 -35.54 25.60
C GLN A 120 -17.66 -34.89 25.92
N HIS A 121 -17.28 -33.83 25.20
CA HIS A 121 -15.95 -33.22 25.31
C HIS A 121 -15.93 -31.87 26.03
N HIS A 122 -17.10 -31.32 26.38
CA HIS A 122 -17.24 -29.99 26.97
C HIS A 122 -16.43 -29.83 28.27
N GLU A 123 -16.60 -30.76 29.21
CA GLU A 123 -15.93 -30.71 30.51
C GLU A 123 -14.40 -30.74 30.37
N ALA A 124 -13.87 -31.59 29.49
CA ALA A 124 -12.44 -31.69 29.21
C ALA A 124 -11.89 -30.38 28.60
N LEU A 125 -12.58 -29.81 27.61
CA LEU A 125 -12.17 -28.57 26.95
C LEU A 125 -12.21 -27.38 27.92
N VAL A 126 -13.24 -27.26 28.75
CA VAL A 126 -13.29 -26.24 29.80
C VAL A 126 -12.17 -26.45 30.83
N GLY A 127 -11.89 -27.70 31.20
CA GLY A 127 -10.75 -28.06 32.07
C GLY A 127 -9.39 -27.67 31.49
N HIS A 128 -9.25 -27.60 30.16
CA HIS A 128 -8.06 -27.11 29.46
C HIS A 128 -8.03 -25.58 29.28
N GLY A 129 -9.04 -24.85 29.76
CA GLY A 129 -9.12 -23.39 29.69
C GLY A 129 -9.75 -22.85 28.41
N PHE A 130 -10.40 -23.68 27.59
CA PHE A 130 -11.14 -23.19 26.42
C PHE A 130 -12.42 -22.48 26.84
N THR A 131 -12.72 -21.36 26.20
CA THR A 131 -13.96 -20.60 26.43
C THR A 131 -15.13 -21.25 25.70
N HIS A 132 -16.36 -20.88 26.08
CA HIS A 132 -17.56 -21.29 25.34
C HIS A 132 -17.51 -20.87 23.86
N ALA A 133 -16.95 -19.70 23.57
CA ALA A 133 -16.75 -19.24 22.19
C ALA A 133 -15.80 -20.15 21.41
N HIS A 134 -14.72 -20.64 22.04
CA HIS A 134 -13.81 -21.60 21.42
C HIS A 134 -14.51 -22.93 21.10
N ILE A 135 -15.31 -23.45 22.04
CA ILE A 135 -16.03 -24.71 21.87
C ILE A 135 -17.05 -24.60 20.72
N VAL A 136 -17.78 -23.49 20.66
CA VAL A 136 -18.72 -23.20 19.55
C VAL A 136 -17.99 -23.07 18.21
N ALA A 137 -16.80 -22.48 18.19
CA ALA A 137 -16.02 -22.38 16.96
C ALA A 137 -15.54 -23.77 16.49
N LEU A 138 -15.10 -24.64 17.40
CA LEU A 138 -14.68 -26.01 17.09
C LEU A 138 -15.86 -26.91 16.71
N SER A 139 -17.06 -26.68 17.25
CA SER A 139 -18.24 -27.52 16.98
C SER A 139 -18.72 -27.46 15.53
N GLN A 140 -18.26 -26.48 14.74
CA GLN A 140 -18.49 -26.44 13.28
C GLN A 140 -17.90 -27.69 12.58
N HIS A 141 -16.88 -28.32 13.18
CA HIS A 141 -16.28 -29.57 12.71
C HIS A 141 -16.07 -30.53 13.89
N PRO A 142 -17.06 -31.40 14.21
CA PRO A 142 -17.07 -32.21 15.44
C PRO A 142 -15.82 -33.05 15.69
N ALA A 143 -15.15 -33.54 14.65
CA ALA A 143 -13.89 -34.28 14.78
C ALA A 143 -12.79 -33.44 15.49
N ALA A 144 -12.77 -32.13 15.29
CA ALA A 144 -11.81 -31.24 15.93
C ALA A 144 -12.03 -31.12 17.44
N LEU A 145 -13.27 -31.20 17.92
CA LEU A 145 -13.56 -31.21 19.36
C LEU A 145 -12.93 -32.44 20.03
N GLY A 146 -13.14 -33.62 19.45
CA GLY A 146 -12.57 -34.87 19.96
C GLY A 146 -11.05 -34.86 19.94
N THR A 147 -10.44 -34.50 18.81
CA THR A 147 -8.97 -34.41 18.69
C THR A 147 -8.39 -33.41 19.69
N VAL A 148 -8.91 -32.18 19.78
CA VAL A 148 -8.40 -31.16 20.73
C VAL A 148 -8.59 -31.61 22.17
N ALA A 149 -9.76 -32.13 22.54
CA ALA A 149 -10.03 -32.57 23.91
C ALA A 149 -9.11 -33.72 24.36
N VAL A 150 -8.81 -34.66 23.47
CA VAL A 150 -7.99 -35.84 23.81
C VAL A 150 -6.49 -35.53 23.76
N THR A 151 -6.06 -34.74 22.77
CA THR A 151 -4.62 -34.54 22.47
C THR A 151 -4.07 -33.20 22.94
N TYR A 152 -4.82 -32.42 23.72
CA TYR A 152 -4.42 -31.06 24.11
C TYR A 152 -3.01 -31.00 24.70
N GLN A 153 -2.66 -31.93 25.59
CA GLN A 153 -1.33 -31.93 26.19
C GLN A 153 -0.22 -32.28 25.21
N ASP A 154 -0.49 -33.17 24.26
CA ASP A 154 0.44 -33.46 23.18
C ASP A 154 0.60 -32.24 22.26
N ILE A 155 -0.48 -31.49 22.01
CA ILE A 155 -0.46 -30.27 21.19
C ILE A 155 0.44 -29.21 21.85
N ILE A 156 0.27 -28.93 23.14
CA ILE A 156 1.09 -27.93 23.84
C ILE A 156 2.55 -28.36 23.92
N THR A 157 2.81 -29.66 24.07
CA THR A 157 4.18 -30.20 24.08
C THR A 157 4.83 -30.10 22.69
N ALA A 158 4.09 -30.46 21.63
CA ALA A 158 4.58 -30.41 20.26
C ALA A 158 4.58 -28.98 19.68
N LEU A 159 3.83 -28.04 20.25
CA LEU A 159 3.72 -26.66 19.80
C LEU A 159 3.84 -25.72 21.00
N PRO A 160 5.06 -25.56 21.56
CA PRO A 160 5.28 -24.61 22.63
C PRO A 160 4.87 -23.20 22.17
N GLU A 161 4.22 -22.46 23.08
CA GLU A 161 3.69 -21.11 22.87
C GLU A 161 2.41 -21.02 22.01
N ALA A 162 1.83 -22.15 21.57
CA ALA A 162 0.54 -22.14 20.90
C ALA A 162 -0.57 -21.66 21.85
N THR A 163 -1.33 -20.65 21.43
CA THR A 163 -2.48 -20.15 22.20
C THR A 163 -3.74 -20.98 21.92
N HIS A 164 -4.74 -20.91 22.80
CA HIS A 164 -6.05 -21.52 22.54
C HIS A 164 -6.67 -21.02 21.23
N GLU A 165 -6.50 -19.74 20.91
CA GLU A 165 -6.96 -19.15 19.65
C GLU A 165 -6.24 -19.72 18.42
N ASP A 166 -4.95 -20.06 18.54
CA ASP A 166 -4.22 -20.69 17.45
C ASP A 166 -4.73 -22.12 17.18
N ILE A 167 -4.93 -22.90 18.25
CA ILE A 167 -5.44 -24.27 18.17
C ILE A 167 -6.85 -24.28 17.58
N VAL A 168 -7.73 -23.40 18.08
CA VAL A 168 -9.09 -23.21 17.54
C VAL A 168 -9.04 -22.73 16.09
N GLY A 169 -8.07 -21.87 15.77
CA GLY A 169 -7.84 -21.36 14.43
C GLY A 169 -7.59 -22.48 13.41
N VAL A 170 -6.81 -23.50 13.77
CA VAL A 170 -6.58 -24.70 12.94
C VAL A 170 -7.80 -25.63 12.99
N GLY A 171 -8.33 -25.91 14.19
CA GLY A 171 -9.41 -26.87 14.40
C GLY A 171 -10.71 -26.52 13.69
N LYS A 172 -11.04 -25.22 13.55
CA LYS A 172 -12.24 -24.75 12.86
C LYS A 172 -12.21 -24.88 11.33
N GLN A 173 -11.14 -25.43 10.75
CA GLN A 173 -11.08 -25.72 9.32
C GLN A 173 -11.68 -27.10 9.02
N LEU A 174 -12.15 -27.30 7.78
CA LEU A 174 -12.78 -28.56 7.35
C LEU A 174 -11.93 -29.81 7.65
N SER A 175 -10.61 -29.70 7.56
CA SER A 175 -9.64 -30.76 7.87
C SER A 175 -8.79 -30.45 9.11
N GLY A 176 -9.29 -29.60 10.00
CA GLY A 176 -8.57 -29.06 11.17
C GLY A 176 -8.06 -30.14 12.12
N ALA A 177 -8.89 -31.12 12.46
CA ALA A 177 -8.49 -32.27 13.29
C ALA A 177 -7.26 -32.99 12.73
N ARG A 178 -7.30 -33.35 11.44
CA ARG A 178 -6.20 -34.02 10.74
C ARG A 178 -4.96 -33.13 10.59
N ALA A 179 -5.15 -31.81 10.47
CA ALA A 179 -4.05 -30.88 10.41
C ALA A 179 -3.32 -30.78 11.76
N LEU A 180 -4.05 -30.79 12.88
CA LEU A 180 -3.47 -30.86 14.22
C LEU A 180 -2.72 -32.18 14.44
N GLU A 181 -3.31 -33.32 14.07
CA GLU A 181 -2.64 -34.63 14.15
C GLU A 181 -1.36 -34.69 13.31
N ALA A 182 -1.37 -34.11 12.10
CA ALA A 182 -0.17 -34.02 11.28
C ALA A 182 0.91 -33.14 11.93
N LEU A 183 0.52 -32.03 12.58
CA LEU A 183 1.46 -31.22 13.35
C LEU A 183 2.06 -32.00 14.52
N LEU A 184 1.25 -32.75 15.29
CA LEU A 184 1.76 -33.61 16.38
C LEU A 184 2.83 -34.58 15.88
N THR A 185 2.62 -35.14 14.69
CA THR A 185 3.53 -36.14 14.12
C THR A 185 4.79 -35.53 13.51
N LYS A 186 4.69 -34.31 12.92
CA LYS A 186 5.74 -33.75 12.03
C LYS A 186 6.43 -32.50 12.55
N ALA A 187 5.87 -31.81 13.56
CA ALA A 187 6.40 -30.54 14.05
C ALA A 187 7.85 -30.66 14.57
N GLY A 188 8.19 -31.74 15.26
CA GLY A 188 9.54 -31.99 15.76
C GLY A 188 10.59 -31.94 14.65
N GLU A 189 10.32 -32.60 13.52
CA GLU A 189 11.27 -32.59 12.41
C GLU A 189 11.23 -31.30 11.57
N LEU A 190 10.10 -30.59 11.51
CA LEU A 190 9.98 -29.31 10.81
C LEU A 190 10.68 -28.16 11.57
N ARG A 191 10.84 -28.30 12.89
CA ARG A 191 11.72 -27.44 13.72
C ARG A 191 13.20 -27.72 13.52
N GLY A 192 13.54 -28.88 12.97
CA GLY A 192 14.90 -29.21 12.59
C GLY A 192 15.33 -28.59 11.26
N PRO A 193 16.62 -28.74 10.90
CA PRO A 193 17.09 -28.35 9.57
C PRO A 193 16.38 -29.16 8.46
N PRO A 194 16.21 -28.59 7.25
CA PRO A 194 16.72 -27.28 6.83
C PRO A 194 15.80 -26.09 7.13
N LEU A 195 14.54 -26.32 7.50
CA LEU A 195 13.52 -25.26 7.58
C LEU A 195 13.47 -24.52 8.91
N GLN A 196 13.67 -25.21 10.05
CA GLN A 196 13.69 -24.59 11.38
C GLN A 196 12.45 -23.74 11.68
N LEU A 197 11.27 -24.27 11.35
CA LEU A 197 10.03 -23.50 11.44
C LEU A 197 9.62 -23.25 12.89
N ASP A 198 9.21 -22.03 13.21
CA ASP A 198 8.65 -21.71 14.53
C ASP A 198 7.20 -22.20 14.68
N THR A 199 6.69 -22.19 15.93
CA THR A 199 5.32 -22.64 16.24
C THR A 199 4.27 -21.84 15.45
N GLY A 200 4.45 -20.52 15.30
CA GLY A 200 3.54 -19.67 14.55
C GLY A 200 3.50 -19.99 13.06
N GLN A 201 4.66 -20.26 12.45
CA GLN A 201 4.79 -20.68 11.05
C GLN A 201 4.10 -22.02 10.82
N LEU A 202 4.30 -23.00 11.70
CA LEU A 202 3.64 -24.31 11.64
C LEU A 202 2.11 -24.19 11.72
N LEU A 203 1.61 -23.43 12.69
CA LEU A 203 0.19 -23.16 12.87
C LEU A 203 -0.39 -22.42 11.67
N LYS A 204 0.35 -21.48 11.07
CA LYS A 204 -0.07 -20.75 9.86
C LYS A 204 -0.24 -21.67 8.65
N ILE A 205 0.70 -22.59 8.43
CA ILE A 205 0.62 -23.60 7.36
C ILE A 205 -0.59 -24.50 7.59
N ALA A 206 -0.75 -25.05 8.79
CA ALA A 206 -1.86 -25.95 9.11
C ALA A 206 -3.22 -25.25 8.98
N ARG A 207 -3.34 -24.01 9.48
CA ARG A 207 -4.59 -23.24 9.46
C ARG A 207 -5.05 -22.87 8.05
N ARG A 208 -4.13 -22.55 7.13
CA ARG A 208 -4.50 -22.06 5.79
C ARG A 208 -4.27 -23.06 4.67
N GLY A 209 -3.18 -23.82 4.73
CA GLY A 209 -2.84 -24.87 3.78
C GLY A 209 -3.41 -26.24 4.12
N GLY A 210 -3.79 -26.45 5.38
CA GLY A 210 -4.36 -27.71 5.85
C GLY A 210 -3.34 -28.84 5.96
N VAL A 211 -3.85 -30.04 6.24
CA VAL A 211 -3.04 -31.27 6.43
C VAL A 211 -2.10 -31.54 5.25
N THR A 212 -2.58 -31.43 4.02
CA THR A 212 -1.79 -31.74 2.83
C THR A 212 -0.63 -30.78 2.61
N ALA A 213 -0.73 -29.53 3.07
CA ALA A 213 0.37 -28.57 2.98
C ALA A 213 1.44 -28.89 4.03
N VAL A 214 1.05 -29.22 5.27
CA VAL A 214 1.98 -29.66 6.32
C VAL A 214 2.78 -30.89 5.85
N GLU A 215 2.08 -31.89 5.30
CA GLU A 215 2.71 -33.10 4.76
C GLU A 215 3.65 -32.79 3.58
N ALA A 216 3.25 -31.90 2.67
CA ALA A 216 4.08 -31.52 1.53
C ALA A 216 5.35 -30.76 1.95
N VAL A 217 5.24 -29.81 2.88
CA VAL A 217 6.39 -29.08 3.43
C VAL A 217 7.35 -30.05 4.12
N HIS A 218 6.82 -30.99 4.90
CA HIS A 218 7.64 -32.02 5.55
C HIS A 218 8.34 -32.93 4.53
N ALA A 219 7.60 -33.45 3.55
CA ALA A 219 8.13 -34.37 2.54
C ALA A 219 9.17 -33.73 1.62
N TRP A 220 8.99 -32.45 1.26
CA TRP A 220 9.82 -31.77 0.27
C TRP A 220 10.84 -30.79 0.85
N ARG A 221 10.98 -30.69 2.19
CA ARG A 221 11.86 -29.71 2.86
C ARG A 221 13.26 -29.59 2.23
N ASN A 222 13.93 -30.71 1.96
CA ASN A 222 15.28 -30.73 1.40
C ASN A 222 15.29 -30.30 -0.08
N ALA A 223 14.26 -30.67 -0.84
CA ALA A 223 14.16 -30.33 -2.26
C ALA A 223 13.82 -28.85 -2.46
N LEU A 224 13.00 -28.27 -1.58
CA LEU A 224 12.59 -26.86 -1.63
C LEU A 224 13.75 -25.92 -1.28
N THR A 225 14.54 -26.25 -0.25
CA THR A 225 15.68 -25.42 0.19
C THR A 225 16.96 -25.71 -0.59
N GLY A 226 17.03 -26.82 -1.31
CA GLY A 226 18.18 -27.21 -2.12
C GLY A 226 18.15 -26.64 -3.54
N ALA A 227 19.26 -26.81 -4.26
CA ALA A 227 19.32 -26.47 -5.68
C ALA A 227 18.34 -27.36 -6.50
N PRO A 228 17.70 -26.82 -7.56
CA PRO A 228 17.86 -25.47 -8.11
C PRO A 228 16.95 -24.40 -7.47
N LEU A 229 16.09 -24.76 -6.52
CA LEU A 229 15.02 -23.87 -6.03
C LEU A 229 15.52 -22.85 -5.01
N ASN A 230 16.41 -23.27 -4.09
CA ASN A 230 17.02 -22.42 -3.06
C ASN A 230 16.02 -21.54 -2.29
N LEU A 231 14.82 -22.06 -2.01
CA LEU A 231 13.80 -21.29 -1.30
C LEU A 231 14.20 -21.10 0.15
N THR A 232 13.96 -19.90 0.69
CA THR A 232 14.09 -19.66 2.12
C THR A 232 12.94 -20.31 2.88
N PRO A 233 13.12 -20.62 4.18
CA PRO A 233 12.02 -21.12 5.01
C PRO A 233 10.79 -20.21 4.96
N ASP A 234 10.98 -18.90 4.98
CA ASP A 234 9.89 -17.92 4.89
C ASP A 234 9.14 -17.98 3.55
N GLN A 235 9.85 -18.16 2.44
CA GLN A 235 9.24 -18.33 1.12
C GLN A 235 8.42 -19.64 1.08
N VAL A 236 8.93 -20.73 1.65
CA VAL A 236 8.20 -22.01 1.75
C VAL A 236 6.92 -21.83 2.59
N VAL A 237 7.02 -21.16 3.74
CA VAL A 237 5.87 -20.85 4.60
C VAL A 237 4.85 -19.99 3.85
N ALA A 238 5.30 -18.97 3.10
CA ALA A 238 4.43 -18.09 2.33
C ALA A 238 3.62 -18.85 1.27
N ILE A 239 4.26 -19.75 0.52
CA ILE A 239 3.60 -20.56 -0.51
C ILE A 239 2.64 -21.57 0.14
N ALA A 240 3.08 -22.25 1.20
CA ALA A 240 2.30 -23.31 1.84
C ALA A 240 1.09 -22.79 2.63
N SER A 241 1.13 -21.55 3.12
CA SER A 241 0.11 -20.94 3.99
C SER A 241 -1.12 -20.42 3.24
N ASN A 242 -1.53 -21.10 2.17
CA ASN A 242 -2.67 -20.72 1.34
C ASN A 242 -3.52 -21.94 0.95
N SER A 243 -4.79 -21.70 0.62
CA SER A 243 -5.66 -22.76 0.09
C SER A 243 -5.04 -23.37 -1.17
N GLY A 244 -4.76 -24.67 -1.11
CA GLY A 244 -4.03 -25.38 -2.17
C GLY A 244 -2.50 -25.26 -2.07
N GLY A 245 -1.93 -24.92 -0.91
CA GLY A 245 -0.49 -24.74 -0.71
C GLY A 245 0.38 -25.91 -1.18
N LYS A 246 -0.07 -27.17 -0.98
CA LYS A 246 0.59 -28.36 -1.57
C LYS A 246 0.74 -28.25 -3.09
N GLN A 247 -0.35 -27.88 -3.77
CA GLN A 247 -0.37 -27.75 -5.23
C GLN A 247 0.51 -26.59 -5.70
N ALA A 248 0.56 -25.49 -4.94
CA ALA A 248 1.45 -24.38 -5.23
C ALA A 248 2.93 -24.80 -5.10
N LEU A 249 3.33 -25.47 -4.00
CA LEU A 249 4.69 -25.99 -3.81
C LEU A 249 5.12 -26.96 -4.93
N GLU A 250 4.25 -27.91 -5.28
CA GLU A 250 4.49 -28.86 -6.38
C GLU A 250 4.71 -28.13 -7.71
N THR A 251 3.92 -27.09 -7.96
CA THR A 251 4.01 -26.31 -9.21
C THR A 251 5.25 -25.42 -9.23
N VAL A 252 5.64 -24.83 -8.09
CA VAL A 252 6.89 -24.08 -7.96
C VAL A 252 8.09 -24.98 -8.23
N GLN A 253 8.11 -26.20 -7.68
CA GLN A 253 9.18 -27.16 -7.95
C GLN A 253 9.31 -27.46 -9.45
N ARG A 254 8.19 -27.55 -10.17
CA ARG A 254 8.16 -27.81 -11.60
C ARG A 254 8.50 -26.59 -12.47
N LEU A 255 7.95 -25.42 -12.13
CA LEU A 255 7.93 -24.26 -13.02
C LEU A 255 8.93 -23.16 -12.66
N LEU A 256 9.47 -23.11 -11.43
CA LEU A 256 10.43 -22.07 -11.06
C LEU A 256 11.65 -22.07 -11.99
N PRO A 257 12.33 -23.21 -12.27
CA PRO A 257 13.49 -23.20 -13.17
C PRO A 257 13.12 -22.71 -14.58
N VAL A 258 11.97 -23.16 -15.10
CA VAL A 258 11.49 -22.84 -16.46
C VAL A 258 11.11 -21.36 -16.58
N LEU A 259 10.41 -20.81 -15.59
CA LEU A 259 10.01 -19.40 -15.59
C LEU A 259 11.21 -18.46 -15.44
N CYS A 260 12.21 -18.86 -14.65
CA CYS A 260 13.43 -18.07 -14.51
C CYS A 260 14.31 -18.12 -15.77
N GLN A 261 14.51 -19.31 -16.35
CA GLN A 261 15.39 -19.50 -17.50
C GLN A 261 14.76 -18.98 -18.80
N ASP A 262 13.51 -19.34 -19.08
CA ASP A 262 12.89 -19.09 -20.38
C ASP A 262 12.16 -17.73 -20.43
N HIS A 263 11.72 -17.20 -19.29
CA HIS A 263 10.89 -15.99 -19.22
C HIS A 263 11.56 -14.84 -18.43
N GLY A 264 12.78 -15.05 -17.92
CA GLY A 264 13.55 -14.02 -17.21
C GLY A 264 12.94 -13.57 -15.89
N LEU A 265 12.00 -14.33 -15.31
CA LEU A 265 11.44 -14.00 -14.01
C LEU A 265 12.45 -14.27 -12.89
N THR A 266 12.36 -13.52 -11.80
CA THR A 266 13.18 -13.80 -10.62
C THR A 266 12.53 -14.87 -9.74
N PRO A 267 13.31 -15.61 -8.92
CA PRO A 267 12.75 -16.53 -7.93
C PRO A 267 11.71 -15.84 -7.01
N ASP A 268 11.97 -14.60 -6.60
CA ASP A 268 11.05 -13.83 -5.76
C ASP A 268 9.72 -13.53 -6.46
N GLN A 269 9.73 -13.23 -7.77
CA GLN A 269 8.51 -13.04 -8.55
C GLN A 269 7.70 -14.34 -8.64
N VAL A 270 8.36 -15.48 -8.86
CA VAL A 270 7.69 -16.79 -8.87
C VAL A 270 7.08 -17.11 -7.51
N VAL A 271 7.80 -16.83 -6.41
CA VAL A 271 7.29 -16.99 -5.05
C VAL A 271 6.09 -16.08 -4.79
N ALA A 272 6.12 -14.82 -5.23
CA ALA A 272 5.01 -13.88 -5.09
C ALA A 272 3.74 -14.39 -5.79
N ILE A 273 3.86 -14.90 -7.02
CA ILE A 273 2.75 -15.51 -7.77
C ILE A 273 2.19 -16.74 -7.03
N ALA A 274 3.09 -17.58 -6.50
CA ALA A 274 2.72 -18.82 -5.82
C ALA A 274 2.08 -18.61 -4.43
N SER A 275 2.36 -17.48 -3.77
CA SER A 275 1.97 -17.20 -2.38
C SER A 275 0.53 -16.73 -2.20
N ASN A 276 -0.38 -17.17 -3.07
CA ASN A 276 -1.79 -16.79 -3.08
C ASN A 276 -2.71 -18.01 -3.23
N GLY A 277 -3.98 -17.84 -2.85
CA GLY A 277 -5.01 -18.85 -3.14
C GLY A 277 -5.10 -19.14 -4.64
N GLY A 278 -4.87 -20.40 -5.02
CA GLY A 278 -4.79 -20.80 -6.43
C GLY A 278 -3.43 -20.55 -7.10
N GLY A 279 -2.33 -20.41 -6.35
CA GLY A 279 -0.99 -20.15 -6.88
C GLY A 279 -0.53 -21.10 -8.01
N LYS A 280 -0.88 -22.39 -7.94
CA LYS A 280 -0.68 -23.35 -9.06
C LYS A 280 -1.27 -22.83 -10.37
N GLN A 281 -2.53 -22.42 -10.33
CA GLN A 281 -3.27 -21.94 -11.50
C GLN A 281 -2.66 -20.64 -12.03
N ALA A 282 -2.22 -19.75 -11.15
CA ALA A 282 -1.56 -18.51 -11.53
C ALA A 282 -0.23 -18.79 -12.26
N LEU A 283 0.64 -19.64 -11.70
CA LEU A 283 1.92 -20.01 -12.32
C LEU A 283 1.76 -20.68 -13.70
N GLU A 284 0.85 -21.65 -13.81
CA GLU A 284 0.55 -22.31 -15.09
C GLU A 284 0.02 -21.31 -16.14
N THR A 285 -0.73 -20.31 -15.70
CA THR A 285 -1.26 -19.27 -16.59
C THR A 285 -0.20 -18.26 -16.98
N VAL A 286 0.71 -17.88 -16.08
CA VAL A 286 1.86 -17.03 -16.39
C VAL A 286 2.74 -17.70 -17.43
N GLN A 287 3.09 -18.97 -17.24
CA GLN A 287 3.86 -19.72 -18.24
C GLN A 287 3.21 -19.69 -19.63
N ARG A 288 1.88 -19.82 -19.68
CA ARG A 288 1.13 -19.84 -20.94
C ARG A 288 0.95 -18.46 -21.58
N LEU A 289 0.69 -17.43 -20.78
CA LEU A 289 0.22 -16.12 -21.27
C LEU A 289 1.26 -15.02 -21.23
N LEU A 290 2.36 -15.15 -20.46
CA LEU A 290 3.39 -14.13 -20.39
C LEU A 290 3.94 -13.76 -21.79
N PRO A 291 4.32 -14.71 -22.66
CA PRO A 291 4.81 -14.35 -24.00
C PRO A 291 3.79 -13.57 -24.82
N VAL A 292 2.51 -14.00 -24.79
CA VAL A 292 1.41 -13.38 -25.56
C VAL A 292 1.07 -11.98 -25.03
N LEU A 293 1.05 -11.80 -23.71
CA LEU A 293 0.77 -10.50 -23.11
C LEU A 293 1.90 -9.50 -23.35
N CYS A 294 3.16 -9.96 -23.34
CA CYS A 294 4.30 -9.09 -23.64
C CYS A 294 4.38 -8.73 -25.13
N GLN A 295 4.25 -9.71 -26.02
CA GLN A 295 4.44 -9.51 -27.46
C GLN A 295 3.25 -8.80 -28.11
N ASP A 296 2.02 -9.24 -27.83
CA ASP A 296 0.83 -8.76 -28.55
C ASP A 296 0.17 -7.55 -27.86
N HIS A 297 0.39 -7.38 -26.55
CA HIS A 297 -0.29 -6.34 -25.74
C HIS A 297 0.69 -5.33 -25.13
N GLY A 298 2.00 -5.49 -25.34
CA GLY A 298 3.02 -4.55 -24.87
C GLY A 298 3.17 -4.47 -23.35
N LEU A 299 2.69 -5.47 -22.61
CA LEU A 299 2.86 -5.52 -21.16
C LEU A 299 4.29 -5.92 -20.78
N THR A 300 4.78 -5.42 -19.65
CA THR A 300 6.07 -5.86 -19.12
C THR A 300 5.92 -7.15 -18.29
N PRO A 301 6.99 -7.95 -18.14
CA PRO A 301 6.98 -9.08 -17.21
C PRO A 301 6.54 -8.69 -15.80
N ASP A 302 6.98 -7.53 -15.31
CA ASP A 302 6.60 -7.00 -13.99
C ASP A 302 5.09 -6.73 -13.88
N GLN A 303 4.48 -6.19 -14.94
CA GLN A 303 3.02 -5.98 -14.98
C GLN A 303 2.26 -7.32 -14.97
N VAL A 304 2.75 -8.32 -15.71
CA VAL A 304 2.15 -9.67 -15.70
C VAL A 304 2.28 -10.30 -14.31
N VAL A 305 3.44 -10.16 -13.66
CA VAL A 305 3.68 -10.64 -12.29
C VAL A 305 2.74 -9.94 -11.30
N ALA A 306 2.54 -8.62 -11.42
CA ALA A 306 1.63 -7.87 -10.56
C ALA A 306 0.18 -8.38 -10.66
N ILE A 307 -0.31 -8.62 -11.88
CA ILE A 307 -1.65 -9.19 -12.11
C ILE A 307 -1.77 -10.60 -11.52
N ALA A 308 -0.73 -11.42 -11.71
CA ALA A 308 -0.71 -12.82 -11.29
C ALA A 308 -0.56 -13.02 -9.77
N SER A 309 0.06 -12.07 -9.07
CA SER A 309 0.40 -12.15 -7.64
C SER A 309 -0.77 -11.83 -6.70
N ASN A 310 -1.98 -12.21 -7.11
CA ASN A 310 -3.22 -11.95 -6.39
C ASN A 310 -4.13 -13.19 -6.37
N GLY A 311 -5.04 -13.25 -5.41
CA GLY A 311 -6.10 -14.26 -5.37
C GLY A 311 -6.92 -14.25 -6.67
N GLY A 312 -6.89 -15.37 -7.40
CA GLY A 312 -7.52 -15.49 -8.71
C GLY A 312 -6.70 -14.95 -9.89
N GLY A 313 -5.37 -14.81 -9.75
CA GLY A 313 -4.47 -14.29 -10.80
C GLY A 313 -4.63 -14.93 -12.18
N LYS A 314 -4.91 -16.24 -12.27
CA LYS A 314 -5.29 -16.91 -13.54
C LYS A 314 -6.44 -16.21 -14.24
N GLN A 315 -7.52 -15.97 -13.49
CA GLN A 315 -8.74 -15.36 -14.02
C GLN A 315 -8.49 -13.91 -14.44
N ALA A 316 -7.66 -13.18 -13.69
CA ALA A 316 -7.27 -11.82 -14.04
C ALA A 316 -6.47 -11.78 -15.35
N LEU A 317 -5.44 -12.61 -15.50
CA LEU A 317 -4.62 -12.68 -16.73
C LEU A 317 -5.45 -13.06 -17.97
N GLU A 318 -6.29 -14.09 -17.88
CA GLU A 318 -7.20 -14.49 -18.97
C GLU A 318 -8.16 -13.36 -19.36
N THR A 319 -8.59 -12.55 -18.38
CA THR A 319 -9.49 -11.42 -18.63
C THR A 319 -8.76 -10.22 -19.22
N VAL A 320 -7.53 -9.94 -18.78
CA VAL A 320 -6.67 -8.90 -19.37
C VAL A 320 -6.40 -9.22 -20.83
N GLN A 321 -5.99 -10.44 -21.14
CA GLN A 321 -5.79 -10.88 -22.53
C GLN A 321 -7.04 -10.63 -23.40
N ARG A 322 -8.24 -10.88 -22.86
CA ARG A 322 -9.50 -10.73 -23.59
C ARG A 322 -9.96 -9.27 -23.70
N LEU A 323 -9.82 -8.48 -22.62
CA LEU A 323 -10.48 -7.18 -22.48
C LEU A 323 -9.55 -5.98 -22.66
N LEU A 324 -8.22 -6.14 -22.56
CA LEU A 324 -7.29 -5.02 -22.73
C LEU A 324 -7.50 -4.31 -24.07
N PRO A 325 -7.58 -5.00 -25.24
CA PRO A 325 -7.82 -4.31 -26.51
C PRO A 325 -9.16 -3.55 -26.53
N VAL A 326 -10.21 -4.13 -25.95
CA VAL A 326 -11.56 -3.55 -25.92
C VAL A 326 -11.64 -2.33 -25.02
N LEU A 327 -11.02 -2.39 -23.83
CA LEU A 327 -10.99 -1.28 -22.89
C LEU A 327 -10.17 -0.12 -23.41
N CYS A 328 -9.03 -0.39 -24.06
CA CYS A 328 -8.21 0.65 -24.66
C CYS A 328 -8.91 1.31 -25.86
N GLN A 329 -9.42 0.53 -26.80
CA GLN A 329 -9.99 1.06 -28.05
C GLN A 329 -11.37 1.71 -27.85
N ALA A 330 -12.26 1.09 -27.08
CA ALA A 330 -13.64 1.56 -26.95
C ALA A 330 -13.86 2.53 -25.78
N HIS A 331 -13.00 2.49 -24.76
CA HIS A 331 -13.18 3.27 -23.53
C HIS A 331 -12.02 4.23 -23.24
N GLY A 332 -10.99 4.25 -24.10
CA GLY A 332 -9.86 5.18 -23.97
C GLY A 332 -8.96 4.94 -22.76
N LEU A 333 -9.03 3.75 -22.14
CA LEU A 333 -8.16 3.40 -21.02
C LEU A 333 -6.74 3.09 -21.50
N THR A 334 -5.74 3.35 -20.66
CA THR A 334 -4.36 2.96 -20.94
C THR A 334 -4.09 1.52 -20.50
N PRO A 335 -3.07 0.84 -21.07
CA PRO A 335 -2.62 -0.46 -20.56
C PRO A 335 -2.31 -0.42 -19.05
N ASP A 336 -1.68 0.65 -18.57
CA ASP A 336 -1.36 0.83 -17.15
C ASP A 336 -2.62 0.90 -16.27
N GLN A 337 -3.67 1.59 -16.73
CA GLN A 337 -4.95 1.63 -16.02
C GLN A 337 -5.62 0.24 -15.97
N VAL A 338 -5.58 -0.51 -17.07
CA VAL A 338 -6.09 -1.89 -17.12
C VAL A 338 -5.31 -2.80 -16.18
N VAL A 339 -3.97 -2.68 -16.15
CA VAL A 339 -3.10 -3.41 -15.22
C VAL A 339 -3.42 -3.05 -13.77
N ALA A 340 -3.62 -1.77 -13.45
CA ALA A 340 -3.97 -1.33 -12.10
C ALA A 340 -5.29 -1.95 -11.61
N ILE A 341 -6.33 -1.96 -12.46
CA ILE A 341 -7.62 -2.60 -12.15
C ILE A 341 -7.44 -4.12 -11.94
N ALA A 342 -6.63 -4.75 -12.78
CA ALA A 342 -6.43 -6.20 -12.78
C ALA A 342 -5.56 -6.70 -11.61
N SER A 343 -4.67 -5.86 -11.08
CA SER A 343 -3.65 -6.21 -10.07
C SER A 343 -4.19 -6.26 -8.63
N ASN A 344 -5.44 -6.69 -8.48
CA ASN A 344 -6.15 -6.75 -7.20
C ASN A 344 -6.94 -8.06 -7.06
N GLY A 345 -7.27 -8.42 -5.82
CA GLY A 345 -8.16 -9.54 -5.53
C GLY A 345 -9.51 -9.39 -6.26
N GLY A 346 -9.81 -10.34 -7.16
CA GLY A 346 -11.00 -10.26 -8.01
C GLY A 346 -10.88 -9.39 -9.26
N GLY A 347 -9.65 -9.10 -9.75
CA GLY A 347 -9.39 -8.26 -10.92
C GLY A 347 -10.23 -8.59 -12.17
N LYS A 348 -10.52 -9.87 -12.45
CA LYS A 348 -11.48 -10.28 -13.51
C LYS A 348 -12.83 -9.58 -13.35
N GLN A 349 -13.39 -9.65 -12.15
CA GLN A 349 -14.70 -9.09 -11.85
C GLN A 349 -14.68 -7.57 -11.96
N ALA A 350 -13.61 -6.92 -11.53
CA ALA A 350 -13.43 -5.48 -11.67
C ALA A 350 -13.39 -5.07 -13.15
N LEU A 351 -12.56 -5.71 -13.98
CA LEU A 351 -12.46 -5.43 -15.43
C LEU A 351 -13.80 -5.62 -16.17
N GLU A 352 -14.49 -6.74 -15.94
CA GLU A 352 -15.82 -7.00 -16.55
C GLU A 352 -16.84 -5.94 -16.12
N THR A 353 -16.74 -5.44 -14.89
CA THR A 353 -17.63 -4.40 -14.37
C THR A 353 -17.29 -3.02 -14.93
N VAL A 354 -16.01 -2.68 -15.09
CA VAL A 354 -15.56 -1.45 -15.74
C VAL A 354 -16.06 -1.41 -17.17
N GLN A 355 -15.88 -2.49 -17.94
CA GLN A 355 -16.39 -2.58 -19.31
C GLN A 355 -17.91 -2.31 -19.38
N ARG A 356 -18.67 -2.83 -18.41
CA ARG A 356 -20.13 -2.68 -18.36
C ARG A 356 -20.59 -1.31 -17.88
N LEU A 357 -19.93 -0.75 -16.85
CA LEU A 357 -20.42 0.41 -16.10
C LEU A 357 -19.72 1.72 -16.43
N LEU A 358 -18.51 1.71 -17.01
CA LEU A 358 -17.79 2.94 -17.35
C LEU A 358 -18.64 3.89 -18.21
N PRO A 359 -19.29 3.45 -19.31
CA PRO A 359 -20.13 4.35 -20.09
C PRO A 359 -21.28 4.97 -19.28
N VAL A 360 -21.92 4.17 -18.42
CA VAL A 360 -23.08 4.60 -17.61
C VAL A 360 -22.66 5.57 -16.51
N LEU A 361 -21.54 5.30 -15.84
CA LEU A 361 -21.02 6.17 -14.79
C LEU A 361 -20.54 7.50 -15.34
N CYS A 362 -19.88 7.51 -16.50
CA CYS A 362 -19.45 8.75 -17.13
C CYS A 362 -20.64 9.58 -17.66
N GLN A 363 -21.57 8.95 -18.39
CA GLN A 363 -22.66 9.68 -19.04
C GLN A 363 -23.76 10.12 -18.08
N ALA A 364 -24.17 9.24 -17.15
CA ALA A 364 -25.31 9.52 -16.28
C ALA A 364 -24.92 10.14 -14.93
N HIS A 365 -23.68 9.95 -14.47
CA HIS A 365 -23.22 10.42 -13.16
C HIS A 365 -22.08 11.44 -13.23
N GLY A 366 -21.61 11.79 -14.44
CA GLY A 366 -20.59 12.81 -14.65
C GLY A 366 -19.19 12.43 -14.15
N LEU A 367 -18.94 11.14 -13.88
CA LEU A 367 -17.63 10.67 -13.44
C LEU A 367 -16.63 10.65 -14.61
N THR A 368 -15.36 10.84 -14.31
CA THR A 368 -14.29 10.68 -15.32
C THR A 368 -13.84 9.22 -15.43
N PRO A 369 -13.25 8.79 -16.56
CA PRO A 369 -12.61 7.48 -16.66
C PRO A 369 -11.59 7.24 -15.54
N ASP A 370 -10.81 8.26 -15.16
CA ASP A 370 -9.83 8.17 -14.08
C ASP A 370 -10.48 7.90 -12.72
N GLN A 371 -11.63 8.53 -12.43
CA GLN A 371 -12.39 8.25 -11.20
C GLN A 371 -12.94 6.83 -11.19
N VAL A 372 -13.45 6.33 -12.33
CA VAL A 372 -13.92 4.94 -12.46
C VAL A 372 -12.76 3.95 -12.27
N VAL A 373 -11.59 4.24 -12.84
CA VAL A 373 -10.37 3.45 -12.66
C VAL A 373 -9.94 3.44 -11.19
N ALA A 374 -9.95 4.60 -10.52
CA ALA A 374 -9.59 4.71 -9.10
C ALA A 374 -10.50 3.85 -8.21
N ILE A 375 -11.82 3.88 -8.43
CA ILE A 375 -12.78 3.03 -7.71
C ILE A 375 -12.52 1.54 -7.99
N ALA A 376 -12.24 1.19 -9.24
CA ALA A 376 -12.06 -0.19 -9.68
C ALA A 376 -10.73 -0.82 -9.25
N SER A 377 -9.70 -0.02 -8.98
CA SER A 377 -8.32 -0.46 -8.72
C SER A 377 -8.08 -0.86 -7.26
N ASN A 378 -9.08 -1.45 -6.61
CA ASN A 378 -9.04 -1.94 -5.23
C ASN A 378 -9.67 -3.33 -5.11
N GLY A 379 -9.38 -4.02 -4.01
CA GLY A 379 -10.01 -5.26 -3.63
C GLY A 379 -11.54 -5.12 -3.58
N GLY A 380 -12.23 -5.90 -4.41
CA GLY A 380 -13.69 -5.79 -4.54
C GLY A 380 -14.19 -4.63 -5.41
N GLY A 381 -13.36 -4.08 -6.31
CA GLY A 381 -13.73 -2.96 -7.21
C GLY A 381 -15.07 -3.13 -7.94
N LYS A 382 -15.47 -4.36 -8.33
CA LYS A 382 -16.82 -4.64 -8.85
C LYS A 382 -17.91 -4.15 -7.90
N GLN A 383 -17.81 -4.53 -6.63
CA GLN A 383 -18.78 -4.19 -5.61
C GLN A 383 -18.80 -2.68 -5.34
N ALA A 384 -17.63 -2.04 -5.34
CA ALA A 384 -17.54 -0.58 -5.20
C ALA A 384 -18.23 0.14 -6.37
N LEU A 385 -17.94 -0.21 -7.61
CA LEU A 385 -18.57 0.39 -8.80
C LEU A 385 -20.10 0.20 -8.83
N GLU A 386 -20.59 -1.02 -8.56
CA GLU A 386 -22.03 -1.30 -8.49
C GLU A 386 -22.71 -0.46 -7.37
N THR A 387 -22.01 -0.24 -6.26
CA THR A 387 -22.52 0.56 -5.14
C THR A 387 -22.49 2.05 -5.46
N VAL A 388 -21.46 2.55 -6.13
CA VAL A 388 -21.39 3.94 -6.61
C VAL A 388 -22.54 4.22 -7.57
N GLN A 389 -22.77 3.34 -8.56
CA GLN A 389 -23.90 3.48 -9.48
C GLN A 389 -25.24 3.57 -8.73
N ARG A 390 -25.42 2.77 -7.67
CA ARG A 390 -26.66 2.72 -6.90
C ARG A 390 -26.83 3.90 -5.94
N LEU A 391 -25.76 4.29 -5.23
CA LEU A 391 -25.83 5.19 -4.09
C LEU A 391 -25.39 6.62 -4.39
N LEU A 392 -24.61 6.87 -5.45
CA LEU A 392 -24.16 8.23 -5.76
C LEU A 392 -25.33 9.23 -5.86
N PRO A 393 -26.42 8.95 -6.59
CA PRO A 393 -27.54 9.90 -6.66
C PRO A 393 -28.16 10.19 -5.29
N VAL A 394 -28.30 9.16 -4.45
CA VAL A 394 -28.89 9.28 -3.10
C VAL A 394 -27.98 10.06 -2.17
N LEU A 395 -26.67 9.77 -2.19
CA LEU A 395 -25.67 10.44 -1.36
C LEU A 395 -25.55 11.93 -1.71
N CYS A 396 -25.58 12.28 -3.00
CA CYS A 396 -25.54 13.66 -3.42
C CYS A 396 -26.83 14.41 -3.07
N GLN A 397 -28.00 13.82 -3.34
CA GLN A 397 -29.29 14.51 -3.16
C GLN A 397 -29.73 14.60 -1.70
N ALA A 398 -29.59 13.52 -0.93
CA ALA A 398 -30.11 13.44 0.44
C ALA A 398 -29.09 13.87 1.50
N HIS A 399 -27.80 13.73 1.22
CA HIS A 399 -26.73 14.00 2.19
C HIS A 399 -25.78 15.13 1.78
N GLY A 400 -25.99 15.74 0.61
CA GLY A 400 -25.22 16.90 0.15
C GLY A 400 -23.76 16.59 -0.19
N LEU A 401 -23.41 15.32 -0.37
CA LEU A 401 -22.05 14.93 -0.74
C LEU A 401 -21.76 15.27 -2.20
N THR A 402 -20.51 15.60 -2.51
CA THR A 402 -20.09 15.78 -3.91
C THR A 402 -19.77 14.44 -4.56
N PRO A 403 -19.83 14.33 -5.90
CA PRO A 403 -19.33 13.15 -6.62
C PRO A 403 -17.89 12.79 -6.22
N ASP A 404 -17.02 13.80 -6.04
CA ASP A 404 -15.63 13.59 -5.63
C ASP A 404 -15.51 12.98 -4.24
N GLN A 405 -16.36 13.40 -3.29
CA GLN A 405 -16.42 12.79 -1.96
C GLN A 405 -16.89 11.33 -2.02
N VAL A 406 -17.89 11.03 -2.86
CA VAL A 406 -18.36 9.65 -3.08
C VAL A 406 -17.25 8.79 -3.70
N VAL A 407 -16.52 9.32 -4.69
CA VAL A 407 -15.36 8.66 -5.30
C VAL A 407 -14.27 8.42 -4.26
N ALA A 408 -13.96 9.40 -3.42
CA ALA A 408 -12.96 9.27 -2.36
C ALA A 408 -13.32 8.17 -1.35
N ILE A 409 -14.59 8.04 -0.94
CA ILE A 409 -15.04 6.96 -0.05
C ILE A 409 -14.95 5.59 -0.75
N ALA A 410 -15.27 5.53 -2.04
CA ALA A 410 -15.35 4.30 -2.80
C ALA A 410 -13.99 3.73 -3.25
N SER A 411 -12.95 4.56 -3.31
CA SER A 411 -11.63 4.23 -3.88
C SER A 411 -10.67 3.58 -2.88
N HIS A 412 -11.21 2.67 -2.06
CA HIS A 412 -10.48 1.93 -1.03
C HIS A 412 -10.99 0.49 -0.92
N ASP A 413 -10.21 -0.39 -0.27
CA ASP A 413 -10.64 -1.75 -0.01
C ASP A 413 -11.91 -1.74 0.85
N GLY A 414 -12.97 -2.37 0.33
CA GLY A 414 -14.28 -2.36 0.96
C GLY A 414 -15.10 -1.08 0.75
N GLY A 415 -14.82 -0.29 -0.28
CA GLY A 415 -15.56 0.94 -0.61
C GLY A 415 -17.09 0.80 -0.64
N LYS A 416 -17.63 -0.36 -1.06
CA LYS A 416 -19.07 -0.69 -0.92
C LYS A 416 -19.56 -0.55 0.52
N GLN A 417 -18.83 -1.16 1.45
CA GLN A 417 -19.17 -1.18 2.87
C GLN A 417 -19.08 0.22 3.47
N ALA A 418 -18.06 1.00 3.06
CA ALA A 418 -17.91 2.38 3.50
C ALA A 418 -19.09 3.24 3.03
N LEU A 419 -19.47 3.19 1.75
CA LEU A 419 -20.62 3.94 1.21
C LEU A 419 -21.95 3.59 1.89
N GLU A 420 -22.25 2.29 2.06
CA GLU A 420 -23.46 1.84 2.76
C GLU A 420 -23.48 2.34 4.23
N THR A 421 -22.31 2.42 4.85
CA THR A 421 -22.18 2.91 6.24
C THR A 421 -22.30 4.42 6.33
N VAL A 422 -21.73 5.17 5.38
CA VAL A 422 -21.90 6.63 5.28
C VAL A 422 -23.37 6.98 5.12
N GLN A 423 -24.08 6.32 4.19
CA GLN A 423 -25.52 6.53 4.02
C GLN A 423 -26.30 6.32 5.34
N ARG A 424 -25.93 5.28 6.10
CA ARG A 424 -26.60 4.93 7.36
C ARG A 424 -26.22 5.86 8.53
N LEU A 425 -24.95 6.18 8.70
CA LEU A 425 -24.40 6.80 9.91
C LEU A 425 -24.13 8.28 9.79
N LEU A 426 -23.99 8.85 8.59
CA LEU A 426 -23.75 10.29 8.42
C LEU A 426 -24.80 11.14 9.16
N PRO A 427 -26.13 10.89 9.02
CA PRO A 427 -27.13 11.69 9.74
C PRO A 427 -26.96 11.59 11.27
N VAL A 428 -26.68 10.39 11.78
CA VAL A 428 -26.54 10.12 13.23
C VAL A 428 -25.28 10.78 13.79
N LEU A 429 -24.16 10.69 13.08
CA LEU A 429 -22.90 11.29 13.48
C LEU A 429 -22.97 12.83 13.48
N CYS A 430 -23.61 13.43 12.47
CA CYS A 430 -23.82 14.87 12.43
C CYS A 430 -24.76 15.35 13.53
N GLN A 431 -25.91 14.69 13.72
CA GLN A 431 -26.94 15.14 14.67
C GLN A 431 -26.57 14.90 16.13
N ALA A 432 -26.03 13.72 16.46
CA ALA A 432 -25.78 13.34 17.85
C ALA A 432 -24.37 13.68 18.34
N HIS A 433 -23.39 13.79 17.43
CA HIS A 433 -21.98 13.97 17.79
C HIS A 433 -21.37 15.27 17.23
N GLY A 434 -22.13 16.07 16.48
CA GLY A 434 -21.70 17.36 15.96
C GLY A 434 -20.61 17.28 14.88
N LEU A 435 -20.39 16.11 14.28
CA LEU A 435 -19.41 15.96 13.21
C LEU A 435 -19.90 16.59 11.91
N THR A 436 -18.99 17.16 11.12
CA THR A 436 -19.33 17.68 9.79
C THR A 436 -19.37 16.55 8.75
N PRO A 437 -20.11 16.72 7.63
CA PRO A 437 -20.05 15.78 6.51
C PRO A 437 -18.62 15.53 6.03
N ASP A 438 -17.77 16.56 5.98
CA ASP A 438 -16.37 16.44 5.57
C ASP A 438 -15.56 15.59 6.54
N GLN A 439 -15.79 15.69 7.85
CA GLN A 439 -15.17 14.81 8.85
C GLN A 439 -15.62 13.36 8.68
N VAL A 440 -16.90 13.12 8.42
CA VAL A 440 -17.42 11.76 8.16
C VAL A 440 -16.82 11.17 6.88
N VAL A 441 -16.70 11.98 5.82
CA VAL A 441 -16.01 11.59 4.57
C VAL A 441 -14.55 11.25 4.86
N ALA A 442 -13.83 12.10 5.58
CA ALA A 442 -12.43 11.85 5.94
C ALA A 442 -12.24 10.57 6.76
N ILE A 443 -13.16 10.21 7.66
CA ILE A 443 -13.10 8.93 8.38
C ILE A 443 -13.37 7.74 7.45
N ALA A 444 -14.26 7.92 6.47
CA ALA A 444 -14.71 6.85 5.58
C ALA A 444 -13.77 6.58 4.40
N SER A 445 -12.97 7.55 3.98
CA SER A 445 -12.05 7.49 2.84
C SER A 445 -10.73 6.77 3.16
N HIS A 446 -10.82 5.59 3.76
CA HIS A 446 -9.69 4.70 4.04
C HIS A 446 -10.13 3.24 4.04
N ASP A 447 -9.17 2.33 3.92
CA ASP A 447 -9.41 0.89 4.09
C ASP A 447 -10.04 0.62 5.46
N GLY A 448 -11.19 -0.05 5.44
CA GLY A 448 -11.97 -0.31 6.65
C GLY A 448 -12.77 0.90 7.16
N GLY A 449 -13.05 1.91 6.33
CA GLY A 449 -13.84 3.10 6.70
C GLY A 449 -15.17 2.79 7.40
N LYS A 450 -15.88 1.71 7.02
CA LYS A 450 -17.05 1.21 7.77
C LYS A 450 -16.74 0.98 9.25
N GLN A 451 -15.66 0.26 9.53
CA GLN A 451 -15.26 -0.09 10.87
C GLN A 451 -14.84 1.14 11.68
N ALA A 452 -14.17 2.10 11.02
CA ALA A 452 -13.82 3.37 11.64
C ALA A 452 -15.08 4.16 12.04
N LEU A 453 -16.05 4.33 11.15
CA LEU A 453 -17.31 5.03 11.43
C LEU A 453 -18.11 4.40 12.58
N GLU A 454 -18.30 3.07 12.55
CA GLU A 454 -18.99 2.34 13.63
C GLU A 454 -18.26 2.50 14.99
N THR A 455 -16.94 2.61 14.95
CA THR A 455 -16.13 2.80 16.16
C THR A 455 -16.17 4.24 16.66
N VAL A 456 -16.16 5.23 15.77
CA VAL A 456 -16.34 6.64 16.12
C VAL A 456 -17.70 6.84 16.79
N GLN A 457 -18.78 6.32 16.20
CA GLN A 457 -20.11 6.39 16.81
C GLN A 457 -20.13 5.82 18.24
N ARG A 458 -19.42 4.70 18.47
CA ARG A 458 -19.39 4.02 19.76
C ARG A 458 -18.47 4.68 20.79
N LEU A 459 -17.28 5.13 20.37
CA LEU A 459 -16.20 5.54 21.28
C LEU A 459 -16.02 7.04 21.41
N LEU A 460 -16.52 7.87 20.47
CA LEU A 460 -16.39 9.32 20.58
C LEU A 460 -16.93 9.85 21.92
N PRO A 461 -18.13 9.47 22.40
CA PRO A 461 -18.62 9.97 23.69
C PRO A 461 -17.69 9.61 24.86
N VAL A 462 -17.20 8.36 24.89
CA VAL A 462 -16.34 7.84 25.95
C VAL A 462 -14.96 8.51 25.93
N LEU A 463 -14.38 8.70 24.76
CA LEU A 463 -13.08 9.36 24.61
C LEU A 463 -13.14 10.85 24.98
N CYS A 464 -14.24 11.52 24.65
CA CYS A 464 -14.44 12.91 25.04
C CYS A 464 -14.70 13.07 26.54
N GLN A 465 -15.59 12.26 27.12
CA GLN A 465 -16.01 12.39 28.52
C GLN A 465 -14.95 11.90 29.49
N ASP A 466 -14.37 10.72 29.26
CA ASP A 466 -13.49 10.07 30.24
C ASP A 466 -12.02 10.42 30.03
N HIS A 467 -11.63 10.80 28.81
CA HIS A 467 -10.22 11.01 28.43
C HIS A 467 -9.93 12.45 27.98
N GLY A 468 -10.95 13.31 27.92
CA GLY A 468 -10.79 14.74 27.59
C GLY A 468 -10.36 15.03 26.15
N LEU A 469 -10.51 14.06 25.23
CA LEU A 469 -10.18 14.27 23.82
C LEU A 469 -11.25 15.12 23.13
N THR A 470 -10.84 15.94 22.16
CA THR A 470 -11.80 16.69 21.32
C THR A 470 -12.35 15.80 20.19
N PRO A 471 -13.54 16.13 19.65
CA PRO A 471 -14.05 15.46 18.45
C PRO A 471 -13.04 15.50 17.29
N ASP A 472 -12.34 16.61 17.09
CA ASP A 472 -11.32 16.75 16.04
C ASP A 472 -10.13 15.81 16.25
N GLN A 473 -9.70 15.59 17.50
CA GLN A 473 -8.66 14.61 17.80
C GLN A 473 -9.14 13.18 17.52
N VAL A 474 -10.39 12.85 17.85
CA VAL A 474 -10.98 11.54 17.54
C VAL A 474 -11.08 11.33 16.02
N VAL A 475 -11.49 12.37 15.27
CA VAL A 475 -11.53 12.34 13.80
C VAL A 475 -10.12 12.11 13.23
N ALA A 476 -9.10 12.85 13.71
CA ALA A 476 -7.71 12.68 13.24
C ALA A 476 -7.18 11.25 13.47
N ILE A 477 -7.49 10.64 14.61
CA ILE A 477 -7.12 9.24 14.91
C ILE A 477 -7.85 8.26 13.96
N ALA A 478 -9.11 8.55 13.64
CA ALA A 478 -9.97 7.67 12.86
C ALA A 478 -9.74 7.77 11.34
N SER A 479 -9.31 8.93 10.84
CA SER A 479 -9.04 9.23 9.41
C SER A 479 -7.71 8.66 8.93
N ASN A 480 -7.51 7.35 9.15
CA ASN A 480 -6.32 6.61 8.76
C ASN A 480 -6.66 5.13 8.52
N GLY A 481 -5.82 4.45 7.75
CA GLY A 481 -5.90 2.99 7.59
C GLY A 481 -5.83 2.28 8.94
N GLY A 482 -6.91 1.58 9.31
CA GLY A 482 -7.03 0.91 10.62
C GLY A 482 -7.51 1.82 11.77
N GLY A 483 -8.17 2.94 11.49
CA GLY A 483 -8.67 3.90 12.51
C GLY A 483 -9.45 3.28 13.67
N LYS A 484 -10.27 2.24 13.42
CA LYS A 484 -10.92 1.45 14.50
C LYS A 484 -9.91 0.95 15.54
N GLN A 485 -8.84 0.32 15.06
CA GLN A 485 -7.82 -0.27 15.92
C GLN A 485 -7.06 0.80 16.70
N ALA A 486 -6.80 1.96 16.07
CA ALA A 486 -6.18 3.09 16.74
C ALA A 486 -7.07 3.61 17.88
N LEU A 487 -8.36 3.86 17.63
CA LEU A 487 -9.32 4.32 18.65
C LEU A 487 -9.45 3.36 19.84
N GLU A 488 -9.64 2.06 19.58
CA GLU A 488 -9.72 1.04 20.63
C GLU A 488 -8.43 0.97 21.47
N THR A 489 -7.28 1.24 20.83
CA THR A 489 -5.98 1.25 21.52
C THR A 489 -5.77 2.53 22.31
N VAL A 490 -6.19 3.69 21.81
CA VAL A 490 -6.17 4.96 22.53
C VAL A 490 -7.00 4.85 23.80
N GLN A 491 -8.24 4.36 23.71
CA GLN A 491 -9.09 4.15 24.89
C GLN A 491 -8.40 3.28 25.95
N ARG A 492 -7.68 2.23 25.53
CA ARG A 492 -7.01 1.30 26.45
C ARG A 492 -5.69 1.84 27.01
N LEU A 493 -4.88 2.50 26.19
CA LEU A 493 -3.48 2.82 26.52
C LEU A 493 -3.25 4.28 26.89
N LEU A 494 -4.14 5.22 26.56
CA LEU A 494 -3.96 6.62 26.92
C LEU A 494 -3.75 6.79 28.44
N PRO A 495 -4.55 6.20 29.34
CA PRO A 495 -4.32 6.34 30.78
C PRO A 495 -2.95 5.81 31.21
N VAL A 496 -2.53 4.66 30.67
CA VAL A 496 -1.26 4.01 31.00
C VAL A 496 -0.06 4.83 30.51
N LEU A 497 -0.11 5.36 29.29
CA LEU A 497 0.94 6.19 28.72
C LEU A 497 1.07 7.54 29.44
N CYS A 498 -0.05 8.15 29.81
CA CYS A 498 -0.01 9.40 30.57
C CYS A 498 0.50 9.20 31.99
N GLN A 499 -0.02 8.21 32.73
CA GLN A 499 0.29 8.02 34.14
C GLN A 499 1.68 7.41 34.37
N ALA A 500 2.04 6.37 33.60
CA ALA A 500 3.29 5.64 33.83
C ALA A 500 4.48 6.19 33.03
N HIS A 501 4.23 6.87 31.91
CA HIS A 501 5.29 7.33 31.00
C HIS A 501 5.33 8.85 30.82
N GLY A 502 4.42 9.60 31.47
CA GLY A 502 4.41 11.06 31.47
C GLY A 502 4.07 11.69 30.12
N LEU A 503 3.49 10.94 29.18
CA LEU A 503 3.06 11.49 27.90
C LEU A 503 1.79 12.34 28.06
N THR A 504 1.67 13.37 27.25
CA THR A 504 0.45 14.19 27.16
C THR A 504 -0.58 13.54 26.23
N PRO A 505 -1.89 13.82 26.41
CA PRO A 505 -2.91 13.39 25.46
C PRO A 505 -2.60 13.78 24.02
N ASP A 506 -2.09 14.99 23.78
CA ASP A 506 -1.70 15.46 22.44
C ASP A 506 -0.58 14.63 21.81
N GLN A 507 0.40 14.18 22.61
CA GLN A 507 1.45 13.28 22.12
C GLN A 507 0.88 11.91 21.77
N VAL A 508 -0.05 11.37 22.58
CA VAL A 508 -0.72 10.10 22.29
C VAL A 508 -1.57 10.21 21.02
N VAL A 509 -2.29 11.32 20.84
CA VAL A 509 -3.06 11.62 19.63
C VAL A 509 -2.15 11.70 18.40
N ALA A 510 -1.00 12.39 18.50
CA ALA A 510 -0.04 12.50 17.41
C ALA A 510 0.51 11.13 16.98
N ILE A 511 0.82 10.24 17.93
CA ILE A 511 1.26 8.87 17.65
C ILE A 511 0.13 8.07 16.96
N ALA A 512 -1.11 8.23 17.44
CA ALA A 512 -2.26 7.46 16.99
C ALA A 512 -2.81 7.90 15.62
N SER A 513 -2.59 9.16 15.21
CA SER A 513 -3.15 9.77 13.99
C SER A 513 -2.35 9.45 12.73
N ASN A 514 -1.87 8.21 12.60
CA ASN A 514 -1.11 7.70 11.46
C ASN A 514 -1.54 6.27 11.11
N GLY A 515 -1.21 5.83 9.89
CA GLY A 515 -1.36 4.45 9.45
C GLY A 515 -0.66 3.49 10.41
N GLY A 516 -1.43 2.59 11.02
CA GLY A 516 -0.92 1.65 12.02
C GLY A 516 -0.73 2.24 13.43
N GLY A 517 -1.40 3.33 13.78
CA GLY A 517 -1.30 3.98 15.10
C GLY A 517 -1.43 3.06 16.32
N LYS A 518 -2.27 1.99 16.25
CA LYS A 518 -2.30 0.93 17.28
C LYS A 518 -0.92 0.34 17.55
N GLN A 519 -0.22 -0.06 16.48
CA GLN A 519 1.08 -0.69 16.57
C GLN A 519 2.11 0.28 17.13
N ALA A 520 2.04 1.55 16.75
CA ALA A 520 2.92 2.59 17.29
C ALA A 520 2.71 2.75 18.80
N LEU A 521 1.47 2.89 19.28
CA LEU A 521 1.15 3.02 20.71
C LEU A 521 1.61 1.83 21.55
N GLU A 522 1.33 0.60 21.11
CA GLU A 522 1.77 -0.63 21.80
C GLU A 522 3.30 -0.72 21.86
N THR A 523 3.97 -0.22 20.82
CA THR A 523 5.44 -0.22 20.76
C THR A 523 6.04 0.88 21.63
N VAL A 524 5.43 2.07 21.68
CA VAL A 524 5.84 3.15 22.58
C VAL A 524 5.74 2.69 24.03
N GLN A 525 4.61 2.08 24.43
CA GLN A 525 4.45 1.53 25.78
C GLN A 525 5.58 0.56 26.15
N ARG A 526 6.01 -0.29 25.21
CA ARG A 526 7.05 -1.30 25.43
C ARG A 526 8.46 -0.73 25.39
N LEU A 527 8.76 0.17 24.46
CA LEU A 527 10.13 0.58 24.12
C LEU A 527 10.53 1.94 24.70
N LEU A 528 9.59 2.81 25.08
CA LEU A 528 9.92 4.11 25.66
C LEU A 528 10.87 3.98 26.86
N PRO A 529 10.63 3.11 27.87
CA PRO A 529 11.56 2.97 28.99
C PRO A 529 12.97 2.54 28.55
N VAL A 530 13.06 1.61 27.59
CA VAL A 530 14.33 1.06 27.10
C VAL A 530 15.12 2.11 26.32
N LEU A 531 14.45 2.86 25.45
CA LEU A 531 15.08 3.92 24.65
C LEU A 531 15.54 5.09 25.53
N CYS A 532 14.74 5.48 26.53
CA CYS A 532 15.12 6.55 27.44
C CYS A 532 16.27 6.14 28.38
N GLN A 533 16.20 4.96 28.99
CA GLN A 533 17.18 4.55 30.00
C GLN A 533 18.50 4.05 29.40
N ALA A 534 18.44 3.23 28.34
CA ALA A 534 19.63 2.60 27.78
C ALA A 534 20.27 3.43 26.65
N HIS A 535 19.50 4.28 25.97
CA HIS A 535 19.97 5.02 24.79
C HIS A 535 19.93 6.55 24.98
N GLY A 536 19.46 7.03 26.14
CA GLY A 536 19.47 8.45 26.50
C GLY A 536 18.50 9.32 25.69
N LEU A 537 17.54 8.72 24.98
CA LEU A 537 16.55 9.48 24.22
C LEU A 537 15.52 10.13 25.16
N THR A 538 15.06 11.31 24.81
CA THR A 538 13.95 11.97 25.52
C THR A 538 12.59 11.41 25.09
N PRO A 539 11.55 11.48 25.94
CA PRO A 539 10.19 11.12 25.54
C PRO A 539 9.73 11.87 24.28
N ASP A 540 10.09 13.14 24.13
CA ASP A 540 9.77 13.94 22.95
C ASP A 540 10.41 13.39 21.66
N GLN A 541 11.66 12.91 21.73
CA GLN A 541 12.31 12.26 20.59
C GLN A 541 11.64 10.92 20.24
N VAL A 542 11.25 10.13 21.25
CA VAL A 542 10.51 8.87 21.03
C VAL A 542 9.15 9.14 20.38
N VAL A 543 8.44 10.18 20.84
CA VAL A 543 7.17 10.62 20.24
C VAL A 543 7.37 11.06 18.80
N ALA A 544 8.42 11.84 18.51
CA ALA A 544 8.73 12.27 17.14
C ALA A 544 8.94 11.07 16.19
N ILE A 545 9.72 10.07 16.61
CA ILE A 545 9.93 8.84 15.83
C ILE A 545 8.61 8.07 15.62
N ALA A 546 7.74 8.05 16.63
CA ALA A 546 6.50 7.28 16.61
C ALA A 546 5.36 7.94 15.84
N SER A 547 5.40 9.26 15.62
CA SER A 547 4.30 10.07 15.04
C SER A 547 4.30 10.10 13.51
N HIS A 548 4.63 8.96 12.89
CA HIS A 548 4.62 8.79 11.44
C HIS A 548 4.14 7.38 11.06
N ASP A 549 3.73 7.22 9.80
CA ASP A 549 3.41 5.91 9.24
C ASP A 549 4.55 4.91 9.45
N GLY A 550 4.21 3.77 10.07
CA GLY A 550 5.20 2.75 10.43
C GLY A 550 6.05 3.10 11.66
N GLY A 551 5.61 4.01 12.54
CA GLY A 551 6.33 4.40 13.77
C GLY A 551 6.82 3.22 14.64
N LYS A 552 6.06 2.11 14.72
CA LYS A 552 6.53 0.85 15.35
C LYS A 552 7.87 0.39 14.76
N GLN A 553 7.92 0.31 13.43
CA GLN A 553 9.09 -0.18 12.70
C GLN A 553 10.28 0.76 12.89
N ALA A 554 10.04 2.07 12.91
CA ALA A 554 11.06 3.06 13.19
C ALA A 554 11.64 2.88 14.60
N LEU A 555 10.79 2.78 15.64
CA LEU A 555 11.23 2.57 17.04
C LEU A 555 12.04 1.28 17.23
N GLU A 556 11.56 0.15 16.70
CA GLU A 556 12.28 -1.14 16.79
C GLU A 556 13.63 -1.06 16.06
N THR A 557 13.71 -0.31 14.97
CA THR A 557 14.94 -0.12 14.21
C THR A 557 15.90 0.81 14.93
N VAL A 558 15.42 1.90 15.54
CA VAL A 558 16.23 2.81 16.37
C VAL A 558 16.85 2.04 17.53
N GLN A 559 16.05 1.24 18.25
CA GLN A 559 16.57 0.41 19.35
C GLN A 559 17.72 -0.51 18.88
N ARG A 560 17.61 -1.08 17.68
CA ARG A 560 18.61 -2.00 17.14
C ARG A 560 19.84 -1.28 16.58
N LEU A 561 19.65 -0.17 15.85
CA LEU A 561 20.70 0.45 15.03
C LEU A 561 21.33 1.70 15.64
N LEU A 562 20.70 2.35 16.64
CA LEU A 562 21.28 3.54 17.27
C LEU A 562 22.69 3.27 17.81
N PRO A 563 22.96 2.19 18.59
CA PRO A 563 24.31 1.93 19.07
C PRO A 563 25.33 1.75 17.94
N VAL A 564 24.96 1.02 16.89
CA VAL A 564 25.82 0.72 15.74
C VAL A 564 26.14 1.97 14.92
N LEU A 565 25.13 2.81 14.66
CA LEU A 565 25.31 4.05 13.90
C LEU A 565 26.12 5.09 14.69
N CYS A 566 25.94 5.17 16.00
CA CYS A 566 26.73 6.08 16.83
C CYS A 566 28.18 5.62 16.99
N GLN A 567 28.41 4.32 17.26
CA GLN A 567 29.75 3.80 17.55
C GLN A 567 30.59 3.62 16.28
N ASP A 568 30.02 3.03 15.24
CA ASP A 568 30.79 2.65 14.05
C ASP A 568 30.81 3.74 12.97
N HIS A 569 29.80 4.62 12.95
CA HIS A 569 29.62 5.63 11.91
C HIS A 569 29.69 7.07 12.43
N GLY A 570 29.86 7.26 13.74
CA GLY A 570 30.05 8.57 14.37
C GLY A 570 28.84 9.49 14.33
N LEU A 571 27.64 8.96 14.07
CA LEU A 571 26.41 9.75 14.07
C LEU A 571 25.98 10.11 15.50
N THR A 572 25.40 11.29 15.69
CA THR A 572 24.82 11.68 16.98
C THR A 572 23.43 11.06 17.16
N PRO A 573 22.95 10.86 18.40
CA PRO A 573 21.57 10.45 18.64
C PRO A 573 20.54 11.37 17.97
N ASP A 574 20.79 12.68 17.94
CA ASP A 574 19.90 13.65 17.28
C ASP A 574 19.84 13.44 15.75
N GLN A 575 20.96 13.08 15.12
CA GLN A 575 20.99 12.73 13.69
C GLN A 575 20.20 11.44 13.43
N VAL A 576 20.34 10.43 14.28
CA VAL A 576 19.57 9.19 14.17
C VAL A 576 18.07 9.45 14.35
N VAL A 577 17.69 10.30 15.31
CA VAL A 577 16.30 10.72 15.53
C VAL A 577 15.76 11.48 14.31
N ALA A 578 16.54 12.39 13.71
CA ALA A 578 16.12 13.13 12.52
C ALA A 578 15.85 12.19 11.32
N ILE A 579 16.71 11.18 11.10
CA ILE A 579 16.50 10.18 10.05
C ILE A 579 15.24 9.34 10.33
N ALA A 580 15.01 9.00 11.61
CA ALA A 580 13.92 8.12 12.01
C ALA A 580 12.54 8.80 12.07
N SER A 581 12.49 10.12 12.27
CA SER A 581 11.26 10.92 12.46
C SER A 581 10.65 11.34 11.11
N ASN A 582 10.46 10.37 10.23
CA ASN A 582 9.92 10.54 8.88
C ASN A 582 9.16 9.30 8.42
N GLY A 583 8.27 9.45 7.45
CA GLY A 583 7.62 8.32 6.77
C GLY A 583 8.65 7.35 6.20
N GLY A 584 8.65 6.10 6.70
CA GLY A 584 9.64 5.09 6.31
C GLY A 584 10.99 5.17 7.03
N GLY A 585 11.08 5.80 8.21
CA GLY A 585 12.33 5.96 8.99
C GLY A 585 13.16 4.68 9.19
N LYS A 586 12.51 3.51 9.37
CA LYS A 586 13.22 2.20 9.37
C LYS A 586 14.08 2.01 8.13
N GLN A 587 13.47 2.21 6.97
CA GLN A 587 14.13 2.01 5.69
C GLN A 587 15.27 2.99 5.49
N ALA A 588 15.10 4.24 5.92
CA ALA A 588 16.15 5.24 5.89
C ALA A 588 17.34 4.84 6.78
N LEU A 589 17.11 4.44 8.03
CA LEU A 589 18.18 3.98 8.95
C LEU A 589 18.95 2.76 8.43
N GLU A 590 18.25 1.72 7.97
CA GLU A 590 18.88 0.52 7.38
C GLU A 590 19.72 0.88 6.15
N THR A 591 19.25 1.86 5.36
CA THR A 591 19.98 2.33 4.17
C THR A 591 21.18 3.20 4.52
N VAL A 592 21.07 4.05 5.55
CA VAL A 592 22.21 4.83 6.06
C VAL A 592 23.30 3.90 6.57
N GLN A 593 22.96 2.89 7.37
CA GLN A 593 23.94 1.89 7.83
C GLN A 593 24.67 1.23 6.65
N ARG A 594 23.94 0.89 5.58
CA ARG A 594 24.52 0.22 4.41
C ARG A 594 25.33 1.15 3.51
N LEU A 595 24.86 2.38 3.28
CA LEU A 595 25.37 3.26 2.23
C LEU A 595 26.26 4.39 2.75
N LEU A 596 26.22 4.76 4.03
CA LEU A 596 27.06 5.84 4.55
C LEU A 596 28.55 5.59 4.29
N PRO A 597 29.14 4.42 4.58
CA PRO A 597 30.56 4.17 4.29
C PRO A 597 30.87 4.28 2.80
N VAL A 598 29.98 3.76 1.95
CA VAL A 598 30.16 3.76 0.48
C VAL A 598 30.10 5.18 -0.08
N LEU A 599 29.11 5.97 0.33
CA LEU A 599 28.92 7.34 -0.13
C LEU A 599 30.05 8.27 0.33
N CYS A 600 30.53 8.11 1.56
CA CYS A 600 31.66 8.88 2.07
C CYS A 600 32.96 8.52 1.35
N GLN A 601 33.27 7.23 1.20
CA GLN A 601 34.55 6.79 0.63
C GLN A 601 34.63 6.95 -0.89
N ALA A 602 33.56 6.59 -1.61
CA ALA A 602 33.57 6.57 -3.08
C ALA A 602 33.13 7.89 -3.72
N HIS A 603 32.35 8.71 -3.01
CA HIS A 603 31.76 9.93 -3.56
C HIS A 603 32.11 11.20 -2.77
N GLY A 604 32.87 11.09 -1.68
CA GLY A 604 33.36 12.23 -0.91
C GLY A 604 32.27 13.01 -0.16
N LEU A 605 31.10 12.41 0.04
CA LEU A 605 30.03 13.03 0.82
C LEU A 605 30.37 13.02 2.32
N THR A 606 30.00 14.07 3.03
CA THR A 606 30.13 14.09 4.50
C THR A 606 28.98 13.34 5.17
N PRO A 607 29.17 12.82 6.40
CA PRO A 607 28.06 12.24 7.17
C PRO A 607 26.87 13.19 7.29
N ASP A 608 27.11 14.49 7.49
CA ASP A 608 26.04 15.50 7.58
C ASP A 608 25.23 15.62 6.27
N GLN A 609 25.89 15.52 5.12
CA GLN A 609 25.21 15.50 3.82
C GLN A 609 24.35 14.23 3.66
N VAL A 610 24.87 13.08 4.09
CA VAL A 610 24.11 11.82 4.06
C VAL A 610 22.89 11.91 4.99
N VAL A 611 23.05 12.48 6.19
CA VAL A 611 21.95 12.73 7.13
C VAL A 611 20.93 13.69 6.53
N ALA A 612 21.35 14.77 5.88
CA ALA A 612 20.44 15.72 5.24
C ALA A 612 19.59 15.07 4.14
N ILE A 613 20.17 14.18 3.33
CA ILE A 613 19.42 13.42 2.32
C ILE A 613 18.45 12.43 2.98
N ALA A 614 18.89 11.77 4.04
CA ALA A 614 18.15 10.70 4.70
C ALA A 614 16.99 11.19 5.60
N SER A 615 17.03 12.45 6.06
CA SER A 615 16.09 13.02 7.03
C SER A 615 14.81 13.58 6.39
N ASN A 616 14.36 12.97 5.30
CA ASN A 616 13.14 13.33 4.57
C ASN A 616 12.29 12.09 4.28
N GLY A 617 11.02 12.29 3.95
CA GLY A 617 10.12 11.26 3.45
C GLY A 617 10.73 10.53 2.25
N GLY A 618 10.92 9.21 2.40
CA GLY A 618 11.57 8.40 1.36
C GLY A 618 13.09 8.51 1.29
N GLY A 619 13.78 8.91 2.38
CA GLY A 619 15.24 9.04 2.44
C GLY A 619 16.04 7.84 1.91
N LYS A 620 15.55 6.59 2.09
CA LYS A 620 16.14 5.38 1.45
C LYS A 620 16.26 5.55 -0.07
N GLN A 621 15.16 5.96 -0.70
CA GLN A 621 15.07 6.09 -2.16
C GLN A 621 15.99 7.20 -2.65
N ALA A 622 16.07 8.31 -1.91
CA ALA A 622 16.98 9.40 -2.22
C ALA A 622 18.45 8.92 -2.15
N LEU A 623 18.86 8.25 -1.08
CA LEU A 623 20.23 7.72 -0.92
C LEU A 623 20.62 6.71 -2.01
N GLU A 624 19.75 5.73 -2.32
CA GLU A 624 19.99 4.75 -3.40
C GLU A 624 20.11 5.45 -4.77
N THR A 625 19.34 6.52 -4.98
CA THR A 625 19.39 7.30 -6.22
C THR A 625 20.64 8.17 -6.30
N VAL A 626 21.07 8.78 -5.19
CA VAL A 626 22.33 9.52 -5.10
C VAL A 626 23.51 8.60 -5.43
N GLN A 627 23.57 7.41 -4.82
CA GLN A 627 24.63 6.43 -5.13
C GLN A 627 24.68 6.11 -6.64
N ARG A 628 23.52 5.93 -7.28
CA ARG A 628 23.42 5.57 -8.69
C ARG A 628 23.72 6.75 -9.64
N LEU A 629 23.17 7.93 -9.35
CA LEU A 629 23.13 9.06 -10.28
C LEU A 629 24.19 10.12 -10.02
N LEU A 630 24.77 10.22 -8.83
CA LEU A 630 25.80 11.23 -8.54
C LEU A 630 26.96 11.17 -9.55
N PRO A 631 27.57 10.00 -9.85
CA PRO A 631 28.65 9.95 -10.86
C PRO A 631 28.18 10.39 -12.25
N VAL A 632 26.97 10.00 -12.65
CA VAL A 632 26.40 10.31 -13.97
C VAL A 632 26.09 11.80 -14.11
N LEU A 633 25.51 12.42 -13.09
CA LEU A 633 25.18 13.84 -13.07
C LEU A 633 26.44 14.71 -13.02
N CYS A 634 27.44 14.33 -12.23
CA CYS A 634 28.70 15.06 -12.20
C CYS A 634 29.44 14.99 -13.55
N GLN A 635 29.55 13.79 -14.15
CA GLN A 635 30.34 13.58 -15.35
C GLN A 635 29.65 14.08 -16.63
N ALA A 636 28.36 13.77 -16.81
CA ALA A 636 27.65 14.07 -18.06
C ALA A 636 26.95 15.44 -18.04
N HIS A 637 26.73 16.02 -16.86
CA HIS A 637 25.93 17.24 -16.70
C HIS A 637 26.64 18.36 -15.95
N GLY A 638 27.87 18.12 -15.47
CA GLY A 638 28.70 19.15 -14.82
C GLY A 638 28.18 19.61 -13.45
N LEU A 639 27.24 18.88 -12.84
CA LEU A 639 26.74 19.21 -11.51
C LEU A 639 27.78 18.91 -10.44
N THR A 640 27.81 19.73 -9.39
CA THR A 640 28.65 19.49 -8.21
C THR A 640 27.96 18.52 -7.25
N PRO A 641 28.72 17.77 -6.41
CA PRO A 641 28.13 16.97 -5.35
C PRO A 641 27.22 17.78 -4.42
N ALA A 642 27.56 19.03 -4.14
CA ALA A 642 26.73 19.93 -3.33
C ALA A 642 25.37 20.21 -3.97
N GLN A 643 25.31 20.41 -5.30
CA GLN A 643 24.05 20.60 -6.02
C GLN A 643 23.22 19.31 -6.04
N VAL A 644 23.86 18.14 -6.21
CA VAL A 644 23.16 16.84 -6.12
C VAL A 644 22.59 16.62 -4.73
N VAL A 645 23.34 16.95 -3.67
CA VAL A 645 22.86 16.89 -2.28
C VAL A 645 21.69 17.85 -2.07
N ALA A 646 21.76 19.08 -2.57
CA ALA A 646 20.67 20.05 -2.46
C ALA A 646 19.37 19.51 -3.08
N ILE A 647 19.43 18.96 -4.29
CA ILE A 647 18.26 18.36 -4.95
C ILE A 647 17.72 17.15 -4.17
N ALA A 648 18.61 16.34 -3.59
CA ALA A 648 18.25 15.10 -2.92
C ALA A 648 17.70 15.30 -1.49
N SER A 649 17.93 16.46 -0.87
CA SER A 649 17.60 16.74 0.54
C SER A 649 16.17 17.27 0.74
N HIS A 650 15.22 16.74 -0.03
CA HIS A 650 13.80 17.13 -0.02
C HIS A 650 12.90 15.90 -0.17
N ASP A 651 11.62 16.05 0.17
CA ASP A 651 10.63 14.99 -0.04
C ASP A 651 10.53 14.66 -1.53
N GLY A 652 10.74 13.38 -1.85
CA GLY A 652 10.80 12.93 -3.25
C GLY A 652 12.11 13.27 -3.96
N GLY A 653 13.23 13.49 -3.25
CA GLY A 653 14.55 13.76 -3.85
C GLY A 653 14.99 12.77 -4.94
N LYS A 654 14.63 11.47 -4.83
CA LYS A 654 14.79 10.49 -5.93
C LYS A 654 14.16 10.96 -7.22
N GLN A 655 12.89 11.38 -7.14
CA GLN A 655 12.10 11.80 -8.28
C GLN A 655 12.68 13.06 -8.91
N ALA A 656 13.13 14.01 -8.08
CA ALA A 656 13.79 15.22 -8.56
C ALA A 656 15.09 14.88 -9.31
N LEU A 657 15.97 14.04 -8.75
CA LEU A 657 17.22 13.62 -9.41
C LEU A 657 17.00 12.89 -10.74
N GLU A 658 16.06 11.94 -10.79
CA GLU A 658 15.73 11.21 -12.03
C GLU A 658 15.16 12.17 -13.09
N THR A 659 14.41 13.18 -12.67
CA THR A 659 13.84 14.19 -13.57
C THR A 659 14.90 15.15 -14.07
N VAL A 660 15.85 15.57 -13.22
CA VAL A 660 17.01 16.38 -13.62
C VAL A 660 17.84 15.62 -14.65
N GLN A 661 18.15 14.34 -14.42
CA GLN A 661 18.86 13.52 -15.40
C GLN A 661 18.15 13.50 -16.76
N ARG A 662 16.80 13.41 -16.76
CA ARG A 662 16.01 13.34 -17.99
C ARG A 662 15.85 14.69 -18.70
N LEU A 663 15.64 15.77 -17.95
CA LEU A 663 15.18 17.05 -18.48
C LEU A 663 16.25 18.14 -18.53
N LEU A 664 17.39 18.01 -17.84
CA LEU A 664 18.39 19.08 -17.78
C LEU A 664 18.85 19.52 -19.18
N GLN A 665 19.22 18.57 -20.04
CA GLN A 665 19.68 18.90 -21.39
C GLN A 665 18.57 19.54 -22.24
N VAL A 666 17.34 19.05 -22.14
CA VAL A 666 16.19 19.59 -22.86
C VAL A 666 15.91 21.04 -22.42
N LEU A 667 15.87 21.28 -21.11
CA LEU A 667 15.61 22.62 -20.56
C LEU A 667 16.74 23.62 -20.87
N CYS A 668 18.00 23.17 -20.88
CA CYS A 668 19.12 24.03 -21.24
C CYS A 668 19.14 24.36 -22.74
N GLN A 669 18.96 23.35 -23.60
CA GLN A 669 19.09 23.52 -25.05
C GLN A 669 17.86 24.18 -25.68
N ASP A 670 16.66 23.73 -25.30
CA ASP A 670 15.42 24.16 -25.97
C ASP A 670 14.80 25.38 -25.28
N HIS A 671 15.10 25.63 -24.00
CA HIS A 671 14.45 26.67 -23.20
C HIS A 671 15.45 27.70 -22.63
N GLY A 672 16.75 27.53 -22.89
CA GLY A 672 17.79 28.50 -22.54
C GLY A 672 18.04 28.64 -21.03
N LEU A 673 17.59 27.68 -20.21
CA LEU A 673 17.86 27.70 -18.78
C LEU A 673 19.31 27.32 -18.47
N THR A 674 19.86 27.85 -17.39
CA THR A 674 21.17 27.43 -16.88
C THR A 674 21.05 26.20 -15.99
N PRO A 675 22.11 25.38 -15.85
CA PRO A 675 22.11 24.29 -14.88
C PRO A 675 21.79 24.76 -13.46
N ASP A 676 22.26 25.93 -13.05
CA ASP A 676 21.98 26.49 -11.73
C ASP A 676 20.50 26.82 -11.53
N GLN A 677 19.82 27.33 -12.57
CA GLN A 677 18.37 27.57 -12.54
C GLN A 677 17.60 26.25 -12.43
N VAL A 678 18.02 25.21 -13.16
CA VAL A 678 17.39 23.88 -13.06
C VAL A 678 17.60 23.27 -11.67
N VAL A 679 18.79 23.41 -11.09
CA VAL A 679 19.08 22.99 -9.71
C VAL A 679 18.20 23.75 -8.72
N ALA A 680 18.05 25.07 -8.88
CA ALA A 680 17.21 25.90 -8.01
C ALA A 680 15.74 25.46 -8.06
N ILE A 681 15.21 25.10 -9.23
CA ILE A 681 13.83 24.57 -9.35
C ILE A 681 13.72 23.18 -8.70
N ALA A 682 14.74 22.34 -8.87
CA ALA A 682 14.72 20.96 -8.39
C ALA A 682 14.94 20.80 -6.87
N SER A 683 15.51 21.80 -6.20
CA SER A 683 15.89 21.76 -4.78
C SER A 683 14.73 22.20 -3.86
N HIS A 684 13.55 21.61 -4.07
CA HIS A 684 12.32 21.89 -3.33
C HIS A 684 11.42 20.66 -3.28
N ASP A 685 10.48 20.64 -2.34
CA ASP A 685 9.48 19.57 -2.27
C ASP A 685 8.62 19.59 -3.55
N GLY A 686 8.59 18.45 -4.24
CA GLY A 686 7.94 18.35 -5.55
C GLY A 686 8.76 18.93 -6.72
N GLY A 687 10.09 19.07 -6.60
CA GLY A 687 10.96 19.57 -7.68
C GLY A 687 10.78 18.87 -9.03
N LYS A 688 10.51 17.55 -9.07
CA LYS A 688 10.10 16.84 -10.30
C LYS A 688 8.91 17.52 -10.99
N GLN A 689 7.86 17.79 -10.21
CA GLN A 689 6.63 18.36 -10.71
C GLN A 689 6.85 19.78 -11.22
N ALA A 690 7.66 20.56 -10.52
CA ALA A 690 8.05 21.90 -10.96
C ALA A 690 8.79 21.84 -12.31
N LEU A 691 9.80 20.97 -12.45
CA LEU A 691 10.57 20.81 -13.71
C LEU A 691 9.69 20.38 -14.89
N GLU A 692 8.84 19.37 -14.72
CA GLU A 692 7.91 18.90 -15.76
C GLU A 692 6.92 20.02 -16.16
N THR A 693 6.50 20.84 -15.20
CA THR A 693 5.60 21.97 -15.44
C THR A 693 6.30 23.12 -16.16
N VAL A 694 7.55 23.42 -15.80
CA VAL A 694 8.38 24.41 -16.50
C VAL A 694 8.60 23.99 -17.95
N GLN A 695 8.95 22.73 -18.20
CA GLN A 695 9.08 22.20 -19.56
C GLN A 695 7.79 22.42 -20.38
N ARG A 696 6.62 22.23 -19.77
CA ARG A 696 5.33 22.37 -20.46
C ARG A 696 4.90 23.82 -20.65
N LEU A 697 5.10 24.67 -19.64
CA LEU A 697 4.46 25.99 -19.56
C LEU A 697 5.40 27.16 -19.86
N LEU A 698 6.73 26.99 -19.83
CA LEU A 698 7.66 28.11 -20.00
C LEU A 698 7.42 28.85 -21.31
N GLN A 699 7.28 28.14 -22.44
CA GLN A 699 7.03 28.78 -23.73
C GLN A 699 5.67 29.48 -23.78
N VAL A 700 4.61 28.87 -23.21
CA VAL A 700 3.27 29.46 -23.15
C VAL A 700 3.28 30.74 -22.31
N LEU A 701 3.91 30.71 -21.15
CA LEU A 701 4.01 31.87 -20.26
C LEU A 701 4.85 33.01 -20.86
N CYS A 702 5.91 32.70 -21.58
CA CYS A 702 6.72 33.71 -22.24
C CYS A 702 6.01 34.32 -23.46
N GLN A 703 5.40 33.49 -24.31
CA GLN A 703 4.81 33.95 -25.58
C GLN A 703 3.43 34.60 -25.38
N ASP A 704 2.56 34.00 -24.58
CA ASP A 704 1.17 34.44 -24.45
C ASP A 704 0.97 35.44 -23.30
N HIS A 705 1.86 35.42 -22.30
CA HIS A 705 1.73 36.22 -21.09
C HIS A 705 2.90 37.21 -20.86
N GLY A 706 3.90 37.22 -21.73
CA GLY A 706 5.00 38.19 -21.70
C GLY A 706 5.94 38.06 -20.51
N LEU A 707 5.96 36.91 -19.83
CA LEU A 707 6.89 36.66 -18.73
C LEU A 707 8.30 36.37 -19.26
N THR A 708 9.32 36.67 -18.45
CA THR A 708 10.69 36.27 -18.76
C THR A 708 11.00 34.86 -18.23
N PRO A 709 11.97 34.12 -18.83
CA PRO A 709 12.42 32.85 -18.27
C PRO A 709 12.83 32.96 -16.80
N ASP A 710 13.51 34.05 -16.40
CA ASP A 710 13.92 34.28 -15.01
C ASP A 710 12.73 34.44 -14.06
N GLN A 711 11.64 35.08 -14.51
CA GLN A 711 10.40 35.18 -13.73
C GLN A 711 9.74 33.80 -13.57
N VAL A 712 9.71 32.99 -14.62
CA VAL A 712 9.18 31.62 -14.56
C VAL A 712 10.01 30.75 -13.61
N VAL A 713 11.34 30.85 -13.66
CA VAL A 713 12.26 30.18 -12.72
C VAL A 713 11.97 30.63 -11.29
N ALA A 714 11.87 31.94 -11.04
CA ALA A 714 11.59 32.47 -9.71
C ALA A 714 10.23 32.01 -9.13
N ILE A 715 9.22 31.74 -9.97
CA ILE A 715 7.95 31.16 -9.50
C ILE A 715 8.11 29.66 -9.19
N ALA A 716 8.91 28.97 -9.99
CA ALA A 716 9.09 27.52 -9.91
C ALA A 716 10.03 27.08 -8.78
N SER A 717 10.98 27.92 -8.35
CA SER A 717 11.98 27.65 -7.30
C SER A 717 11.44 27.80 -5.87
N HIS A 718 10.29 27.20 -5.60
CA HIS A 718 9.66 27.15 -4.28
C HIS A 718 8.82 25.87 -4.13
N ASP A 719 8.53 25.48 -2.89
CA ASP A 719 7.64 24.35 -2.61
C ASP A 719 6.25 24.60 -3.24
N GLY A 720 5.78 23.65 -4.04
CA GLY A 720 4.54 23.82 -4.81
C GLY A 720 4.67 24.67 -6.09
N GLY A 721 5.89 24.86 -6.62
CA GLY A 721 6.14 25.63 -7.86
C GLY A 721 5.27 25.22 -9.05
N LYS A 722 4.94 23.93 -9.23
CA LYS A 722 3.95 23.46 -10.22
C LYS A 722 2.60 24.17 -10.07
N GLN A 723 2.08 24.18 -8.84
CA GLN A 723 0.77 24.75 -8.54
C GLN A 723 0.79 26.26 -8.76
N ALA A 724 1.89 26.93 -8.39
CA ALA A 724 2.07 28.36 -8.64
C ALA A 724 2.05 28.66 -10.15
N LEU A 725 2.82 27.93 -10.96
CA LEU A 725 2.86 28.12 -12.43
C LEU A 725 1.51 27.88 -13.11
N GLU A 726 0.82 26.77 -12.79
CA GLU A 726 -0.52 26.48 -13.34
C GLU A 726 -1.54 27.55 -12.93
N THR A 727 -1.42 28.08 -11.71
CA THR A 727 -2.29 29.14 -11.20
C THR A 727 -1.99 30.48 -11.87
N VAL A 728 -0.72 30.82 -12.10
CA VAL A 728 -0.30 32.02 -12.84
C VAL A 728 -0.84 31.96 -14.26
N GLN A 729 -0.67 30.84 -14.96
CA GLN A 729 -1.21 30.68 -16.32
C GLN A 729 -2.72 30.96 -16.37
N ARG A 730 -3.47 30.48 -15.36
CA ARG A 730 -4.92 30.67 -15.29
C ARG A 730 -5.35 32.08 -14.88
N LEU A 731 -4.67 32.68 -13.90
CA LEU A 731 -5.14 33.89 -13.21
C LEU A 731 -4.46 35.17 -13.67
N LEU A 732 -3.29 35.11 -14.30
CA LEU A 732 -2.57 36.30 -14.77
C LEU A 732 -3.41 37.16 -15.73
N PRO A 733 -4.13 36.61 -16.74
CA PRO A 733 -5.00 37.43 -17.58
C PRO A 733 -6.10 38.14 -16.78
N VAL A 734 -6.72 37.44 -15.83
CA VAL A 734 -7.82 37.96 -15.00
C VAL A 734 -7.32 39.09 -14.09
N LEU A 735 -6.20 38.89 -13.41
CA LEU A 735 -5.61 39.87 -12.50
C LEU A 735 -5.16 41.14 -13.23
N CYS A 736 -4.54 41.00 -14.40
CA CYS A 736 -4.10 42.14 -15.19
C CYS A 736 -5.27 42.90 -15.81
N GLN A 737 -6.22 42.20 -16.44
CA GLN A 737 -7.30 42.83 -17.21
C GLN A 737 -8.44 43.35 -16.32
N ALA A 738 -8.85 42.58 -15.31
CA ALA A 738 -10.02 42.92 -14.48
C ALA A 738 -9.63 43.75 -13.24
N HIS A 739 -8.40 43.63 -12.76
CA HIS A 739 -7.98 44.23 -11.48
C HIS A 739 -6.77 45.18 -11.59
N GLY A 740 -6.18 45.32 -12.79
CA GLY A 740 -5.13 46.31 -13.05
C GLY A 740 -3.80 46.03 -12.34
N LEU A 741 -3.51 44.77 -11.99
CA LEU A 741 -2.19 44.37 -11.52
C LEU A 741 -1.21 44.30 -12.70
N THR A 742 0.07 44.54 -12.44
CA THR A 742 1.13 44.30 -13.42
C THR A 742 1.58 42.84 -13.41
N PRO A 743 2.11 42.30 -14.52
CA PRO A 743 2.72 40.97 -14.53
C PRO A 743 3.77 40.79 -13.44
N ASP A 744 4.62 41.79 -13.21
CA ASP A 744 5.67 41.76 -12.17
C ASP A 744 5.09 41.63 -10.75
N GLN A 745 3.96 42.29 -10.47
CA GLN A 745 3.26 42.15 -9.19
C GLN A 745 2.71 40.74 -9.02
N VAL A 746 2.11 40.15 -10.07
CA VAL A 746 1.60 38.78 -10.05
C VAL A 746 2.74 37.77 -9.86
N VAL A 747 3.88 37.98 -10.52
CA VAL A 747 5.09 37.16 -10.34
C VAL A 747 5.57 37.24 -8.89
N ALA A 748 5.68 38.43 -8.31
CA ALA A 748 6.12 38.59 -6.92
C ALA A 748 5.20 37.85 -5.93
N ILE A 749 3.88 37.94 -6.12
CA ILE A 749 2.91 37.19 -5.31
C ILE A 749 3.12 35.68 -5.48
N ALA A 750 3.27 35.22 -6.71
CA ALA A 750 3.42 33.80 -7.02
C ALA A 750 4.72 33.22 -6.45
N SER A 751 5.84 33.93 -6.55
CA SER A 751 7.14 33.53 -6.01
C SER A 751 7.17 33.50 -4.49
N HIS A 752 6.44 34.38 -3.79
CA HIS A 752 6.50 34.44 -2.32
C HIS A 752 5.34 33.76 -1.59
N GLY A 753 4.17 33.67 -2.22
CA GLY A 753 2.94 33.16 -1.61
C GLY A 753 2.25 32.03 -2.39
N GLY A 754 2.78 31.68 -3.58
CA GLY A 754 2.31 30.55 -4.37
C GLY A 754 0.84 30.64 -4.82
N LYS A 755 0.25 29.47 -5.10
CA LYS A 755 -1.15 29.32 -5.52
C LYS A 755 -2.13 29.98 -4.55
N GLN A 756 -1.95 29.75 -3.24
CA GLN A 756 -2.90 30.19 -2.23
C GLN A 756 -2.98 31.72 -2.13
N ALA A 757 -1.83 32.40 -2.22
CA ALA A 757 -1.82 33.86 -2.25
C ALA A 757 -2.52 34.42 -3.49
N LEU A 758 -2.28 33.82 -4.67
CA LEU A 758 -2.97 34.23 -5.91
C LEU A 758 -4.48 34.05 -5.83
N GLU A 759 -4.96 32.89 -5.35
CA GLU A 759 -6.39 32.60 -5.20
C GLU A 759 -7.04 33.50 -4.14
N SER A 760 -6.34 33.75 -3.02
CA SER A 760 -6.79 34.65 -1.97
C SER A 760 -6.94 36.09 -2.47
N ILE A 761 -5.95 36.60 -3.22
CA ILE A 761 -6.04 37.95 -3.82
C ILE A 761 -7.20 38.05 -4.79
N VAL A 762 -7.39 37.06 -5.68
CA VAL A 762 -8.53 37.06 -6.59
C VAL A 762 -9.86 37.09 -5.81
N ALA A 763 -9.98 36.29 -4.74
CA ALA A 763 -11.16 36.27 -3.90
C ALA A 763 -11.41 37.63 -3.21
N GLN A 764 -10.36 38.27 -2.70
CA GLN A 764 -10.41 39.58 -2.04
C GLN A 764 -10.76 40.71 -3.02
N LEU A 765 -10.15 40.73 -4.21
CA LEU A 765 -10.43 41.74 -5.24
C LEU A 765 -11.82 41.57 -5.86
N SER A 766 -12.33 40.34 -5.91
CA SER A 766 -13.68 40.04 -6.40
C SER A 766 -14.78 40.39 -5.37
N ARG A 767 -14.47 40.28 -4.07
CA ARG A 767 -15.35 40.65 -2.96
C ARG A 767 -14.84 41.95 -2.36
N ARG A 768 -15.10 43.09 -3.00
CA ARG A 768 -14.54 44.41 -2.61
C ARG A 768 -14.90 44.77 -1.16
N ASP A 769 -14.09 44.30 -0.21
CA ASP A 769 -14.23 44.52 1.23
C ASP A 769 -13.91 46.00 1.50
N PRO A 770 -14.79 46.77 2.17
CA PRO A 770 -14.57 48.18 2.44
C PRO A 770 -13.27 48.46 3.21
N ALA A 771 -12.74 47.49 3.97
CA ALA A 771 -11.46 47.64 4.67
C ALA A 771 -10.23 47.54 3.74
N LEU A 772 -10.32 46.76 2.66
CA LEU A 772 -9.25 46.56 1.68
C LEU A 772 -9.32 47.58 0.53
N ALA A 773 -10.47 48.22 0.32
CA ALA A 773 -10.68 49.23 -0.72
C ALA A 773 -9.83 50.50 -0.53
N ALA A 774 -9.26 50.72 0.66
CA ALA A 774 -8.38 51.84 0.97
C ALA A 774 -6.89 51.58 0.66
N LEU A 775 -6.52 50.33 0.37
CA LEU A 775 -5.14 49.93 0.09
C LEU A 775 -4.82 50.09 -1.40
N THR A 776 -3.61 50.51 -1.73
CA THR A 776 -3.11 50.48 -3.10
C THR A 776 -2.80 49.05 -3.54
N ASN A 777 -2.74 48.80 -4.85
CA ASN A 777 -2.34 47.49 -5.39
C ASN A 777 -0.96 47.06 -4.85
N ASP A 778 -0.02 47.99 -4.70
CA ASP A 778 1.31 47.70 -4.12
C ASP A 778 1.23 47.25 -2.64
N GLN A 779 0.31 47.82 -1.86
CA GLN A 779 0.09 47.43 -0.47
C GLN A 779 -0.58 46.06 -0.35
N LEU A 780 -1.53 45.76 -1.25
CA LEU A 780 -2.16 44.44 -1.34
C LEU A 780 -1.17 43.35 -1.77
N VAL A 781 -0.31 43.65 -2.74
CA VAL A 781 0.78 42.76 -3.17
C VAL A 781 1.74 42.49 -2.01
N ALA A 782 2.18 43.54 -1.31
CA ALA A 782 3.06 43.38 -0.15
C ALA A 782 2.42 42.52 0.95
N LEU A 783 1.14 42.73 1.24
CA LEU A 783 0.39 41.92 2.21
C LEU A 783 0.25 40.46 1.76
N ALA A 784 0.01 40.21 0.49
CA ALA A 784 -0.11 38.85 -0.02
C ALA A 784 1.22 38.10 -0.06
N CYS A 785 2.33 38.78 -0.38
CA CYS A 785 3.67 38.23 -0.27
C CYS A 785 4.06 37.88 1.18
N LEU A 786 3.48 38.57 2.17
CA LEU A 786 3.67 38.29 3.60
C LEU A 786 2.72 37.21 4.13
N GLY A 787 1.45 37.26 3.72
CA GLY A 787 0.38 36.36 4.18
C GLY A 787 0.33 35.01 3.45
N GLY A 788 1.03 34.88 2.32
CA GLY A 788 1.13 33.65 1.53
C GLY A 788 2.15 32.63 2.03
N ARG A 789 2.94 32.94 3.08
CA ARG A 789 3.84 31.95 3.68
C ARG A 789 3.01 30.81 4.28
N PRO A 790 3.18 29.55 3.85
CA PRO A 790 2.67 28.44 4.62
C PRO A 790 3.29 28.53 6.02
N ALA A 791 2.47 28.38 7.06
CA ALA A 791 3.01 28.14 8.39
C ALA A 791 3.91 26.89 8.29
N PRO A 792 5.18 26.93 8.73
CA PRO A 792 6.01 25.74 8.73
C PRO A 792 5.31 24.70 9.60
N HIS A 793 5.01 23.53 9.04
CA HIS A 793 4.58 22.40 9.84
C HIS A 793 5.61 22.19 10.95
N SER A 794 5.13 22.18 12.19
CA SER A 794 5.88 22.00 13.44
C SER A 794 6.87 23.11 13.84
N ARG A 795 6.35 24.18 14.47
CA ARG A 795 6.95 24.72 15.70
C ARG A 795 5.87 25.41 16.52
N LYS A 796 5.58 24.81 17.69
CA LYS A 796 4.70 25.30 18.75
C LYS A 796 4.81 26.84 18.88
N ARG A 797 3.68 27.55 18.76
CA ARG A 797 3.56 28.89 19.31
C ARG A 797 3.76 28.77 20.82
N LYS A 798 4.92 29.19 21.33
CA LYS A 798 5.04 29.56 22.74
C LYS A 798 4.23 30.85 22.92
N SER A 799 3.07 30.73 23.56
CA SER A 799 2.41 31.85 24.21
C SER A 799 3.26 32.21 25.44
N HIS A 800 3.87 33.40 25.41
CA HIS A 800 4.26 34.10 26.61
C HIS A 800 3.06 34.94 27.05
N ASP A 801 2.50 34.62 28.20
CA ASP A 801 2.17 35.64 29.19
C ASP A 801 3.45 35.96 29.99
#